data_AF-A0A7C5R618-F1
#
_entry.id   AF-A0A7C5R618-F1
#
_cell.length_a   1.000
_cell.length_b   1.000
_cell.length_c   1.000
_cell.angle_alpha   90.00
_cell.angle_beta   90.00
_cell.angle_gamma   90.00
#
_symmetry.space_group_name_H-M   'P 1'
#
loop_
_entity.id
_entity.type
_entity.pdbx_description
1 polymer ?
#
loop_
_entity_poly.entity_id
_entity_poly.type
_entity_poly.pdbx_seq_one_letter_code
_entity_poly.pdbx_strand_id
1 'polypeptide(L)'
;MEFALDEAGKPVAHQATTTEQPRKTYSYEEALAQAKAYFKGDELAANVWLTKYALKDSQGNIYEASPDDMHRRMAREIARIEARYPQPMSEDEVYALIKDFRYLVPQGGPMTGIGNDFQIASLSNCFVIGNEGNSDSYGGIMKTDQEQVQLMKRRGGVGHDLSHIRPKGSPVMNSALTSTGVVPFMERFSNSTREVAQDGRRGALMLSISIKHPDAEHFIDAKLDGTKVTGANVSVRIDDEFMEAATHGRTYVQQWPIDSPNPRVKKEVDAAALWKKIIHNAWQSAEPGILFWDTIIRESVPDCYADEGFTTTSTNPCGEIPLCPYDSCRLLAINLYSYVDKPFTPEASFNFTRFKDHVRAAQRIMDDIIDLEVEKIDRILEKIQADPEPDEIKEVEVRLWQNIRKKTLQGRRTGVGITAEGDMLAALGLRYGSDESIDFSEKVHKTLAIEAYRSSVEMAKLRGPFPIFNADKEKNNPFINRLKEADPELYREMVAHGRRNISLLTIAPTGTTSLMTQTSSGIEPVFMVAYKRRRKVNPNDKDARVDLVDEVGDHWEEYSVFHHKFNTWLQANGYDPQQVEQMDDEALNELIAKSPYYKATANDVDWVKKVELQGRIQKWVDHSISVTVNIPESTSEEMVARIYETGWRSGCKGITVYRDGSRSGVLVAKDKKKEKEETA
;
A
#
# COMPACT_ATOMS: atom_id res chain seq x y z
N MET A 1 -27.90 -30.49 10.18
CA MET A 1 -28.25 -31.05 8.87
C MET A 1 -27.74 -32.48 8.87
N GLU A 2 -28.62 -33.48 8.82
CA GLU A 2 -28.21 -34.89 8.70
C GLU A 2 -27.64 -35.14 7.30
N PHE A 3 -26.45 -35.73 7.22
CA PHE A 3 -25.81 -36.08 5.94
C PHE A 3 -26.26 -37.47 5.50
N ALA A 4 -26.64 -37.62 4.23
CA ALA A 4 -26.92 -38.93 3.64
C ALA A 4 -25.60 -39.68 3.36
N LEU A 5 -25.50 -40.92 3.83
CA LEU A 5 -24.39 -41.86 3.60
C LEU A 5 -24.80 -42.88 2.53
N ASP A 6 -23.84 -43.40 1.76
CA ASP A 6 -24.09 -44.51 0.85
C ASP A 6 -24.17 -45.88 1.59
N GLU A 7 -24.50 -46.95 0.86
CA GLU A 7 -24.61 -48.32 1.41
C GLU A 7 -23.29 -48.86 2.02
N ALA A 8 -22.17 -48.15 1.83
CA ALA A 8 -20.86 -48.46 2.42
C ALA A 8 -20.45 -47.50 3.54
N GLY A 9 -21.32 -46.57 3.96
CA GLY A 9 -21.06 -45.63 5.06
C GLY A 9 -20.09 -44.50 4.71
N LYS A 10 -19.87 -44.19 3.43
CA LYS A 10 -19.03 -43.07 3.00
C LYS A 10 -19.87 -41.80 2.75
N PRO A 11 -19.32 -40.60 3.00
CA PRO A 11 -19.98 -39.36 2.61
C PRO A 11 -20.14 -39.32 1.09
N VAL A 12 -21.37 -39.13 0.61
CA VAL A 12 -21.64 -38.95 -0.81
C VAL A 12 -21.01 -37.64 -1.24
N ALA A 13 -19.98 -37.71 -2.09
CA ALA A 13 -19.39 -36.54 -2.71
C ALA A 13 -20.49 -35.81 -3.50
N HIS A 14 -20.79 -34.56 -3.14
CA HIS A 14 -21.60 -33.69 -3.98
C HIS A 14 -20.82 -33.46 -5.30
N GLN A 15 -21.07 -34.31 -6.29
CA GLN A 15 -20.79 -33.98 -7.67
C GLN A 15 -21.70 -32.81 -8.04
N ALA A 16 -21.14 -31.61 -8.01
CA ALA A 16 -21.74 -30.44 -8.63
C ALA A 16 -21.89 -30.73 -10.13
N THR A 17 -23.08 -31.19 -10.51
CA THR A 17 -23.51 -31.29 -11.90
C THR A 17 -24.00 -29.91 -12.32
N THR A 18 -23.05 -29.02 -12.59
CA THR A 18 -23.27 -27.88 -13.48
C THR A 18 -22.54 -28.18 -14.78
N THR A 19 -23.29 -28.51 -15.83
CA THR A 19 -22.83 -28.40 -17.20
C THR A 19 -22.57 -26.92 -17.51
N GLU A 20 -21.47 -26.37 -16.99
CA GLU A 20 -20.93 -25.09 -17.47
C GLU A 20 -20.43 -25.33 -18.89
N GLN A 21 -20.91 -24.52 -19.84
CA GLN A 21 -20.26 -24.45 -21.15
C GLN A 21 -18.77 -24.17 -20.94
N PRO A 22 -17.86 -24.80 -21.70
CA PRO A 22 -16.43 -24.55 -21.54
C PRO A 22 -16.17 -23.05 -21.69
N ARG A 23 -15.65 -22.42 -20.62
CA ARG A 23 -15.31 -21.00 -20.63
C ARG A 23 -14.28 -20.78 -21.73
N LYS A 24 -14.48 -19.76 -22.56
CA LYS A 24 -13.55 -19.40 -23.63
C LYS A 24 -12.18 -19.09 -23.03
N THR A 25 -11.14 -19.69 -23.59
CA THR A 25 -9.75 -19.41 -23.25
C THR A 25 -9.07 -18.60 -24.35
N TYR A 26 -7.98 -17.94 -23.99
CA TYR A 26 -7.15 -17.13 -24.87
C TYR A 26 -5.70 -17.58 -24.77
N SER A 27 -4.98 -17.55 -25.89
CA SER A 27 -3.52 -17.64 -25.86
C SER A 27 -2.91 -16.38 -25.24
N TYR A 28 -1.66 -16.48 -24.79
CA TYR A 28 -0.91 -15.34 -24.26
C TYR A 28 -0.79 -14.21 -25.29
N GLU A 29 -0.50 -14.55 -26.56
CA GLU A 29 -0.32 -13.58 -27.64
C GLU A 29 -1.63 -12.82 -27.95
N GLU A 30 -2.76 -13.52 -27.99
CA GLU A 30 -4.08 -12.90 -28.21
C GLU A 30 -4.46 -11.95 -27.07
N ALA A 31 -4.29 -12.39 -25.82
CA ALA A 31 -4.60 -11.57 -24.64
C ALA A 31 -3.66 -10.36 -24.54
N LEU A 32 -2.36 -10.54 -24.84
CA LEU A 32 -1.40 -9.44 -24.85
C LEU A 32 -1.74 -8.42 -25.95
N ALA A 33 -2.11 -8.88 -27.16
CA ALA A 33 -2.48 -7.98 -28.25
C ALA A 33 -3.72 -7.14 -27.90
N GLN A 34 -4.74 -7.74 -27.29
CA GLN A 34 -5.95 -7.04 -26.86
C GLN A 34 -5.69 -6.09 -25.68
N ALA A 35 -4.88 -6.51 -24.69
CA ALA A 35 -4.45 -5.63 -23.61
C ALA A 35 -3.61 -4.45 -24.13
N LYS A 36 -2.70 -4.67 -25.09
CA LYS A 36 -1.93 -3.58 -25.74
C LYS A 36 -2.86 -2.61 -26.46
N ALA A 37 -3.88 -3.11 -27.16
CA ALA A 37 -4.88 -2.24 -27.79
C ALA A 37 -5.65 -1.42 -26.74
N TYR A 38 -6.05 -2.03 -25.63
CA TYR A 38 -6.72 -1.36 -24.52
C TYR A 38 -5.87 -0.21 -23.94
N PHE A 39 -4.58 -0.44 -23.70
CA PHE A 39 -3.64 0.58 -23.21
C PHE A 39 -2.99 1.43 -24.31
N LYS A 40 -3.61 1.50 -25.50
CA LYS A 40 -3.18 2.37 -26.62
C LYS A 40 -1.72 2.16 -27.04
N GLY A 41 -1.26 0.92 -27.00
CA GLY A 41 0.11 0.53 -27.38
C GLY A 41 1.09 0.41 -26.22
N ASP A 42 0.70 0.77 -24.99
CA ASP A 42 1.57 0.63 -23.81
C ASP A 42 1.74 -0.84 -23.41
N GLU A 43 2.85 -1.41 -23.86
CA GLU A 43 3.21 -2.80 -23.63
C GLU A 43 3.55 -3.11 -22.16
N LEU A 44 4.05 -2.12 -21.40
CA LEU A 44 4.36 -2.34 -19.99
C LEU A 44 3.05 -2.51 -19.19
N ALA A 45 2.09 -1.61 -19.37
CA ALA A 45 0.78 -1.71 -18.74
C ALA A 45 0.05 -3.01 -19.12
N ALA A 46 0.09 -3.38 -20.41
CA ALA A 46 -0.52 -4.60 -20.92
C ALA A 46 0.07 -5.87 -20.28
N ASN A 47 1.40 -6.01 -20.26
CA ASN A 47 2.08 -7.16 -19.65
C ASN A 47 1.83 -7.23 -18.14
N VAL A 48 1.84 -6.09 -17.46
CA VAL A 48 1.56 -6.01 -16.02
C VAL A 48 0.16 -6.51 -15.72
N TRP A 49 -0.86 -6.04 -16.46
CA TRP A 49 -2.23 -6.52 -16.29
C TRP A 49 -2.35 -8.03 -16.55
N LEU A 50 -1.84 -8.48 -17.70
CA LEU A 50 -1.95 -9.87 -18.13
C LEU A 50 -1.29 -10.83 -17.12
N THR A 51 -0.12 -10.46 -16.60
CA THR A 51 0.62 -11.33 -15.68
C THR A 51 0.00 -11.37 -14.28
N LYS A 52 -0.52 -10.23 -13.79
CA LYS A 52 -0.91 -10.07 -12.38
C LYS A 52 -2.42 -10.15 -12.11
N TYR A 53 -3.27 -9.83 -13.08
CA TYR A 53 -4.70 -9.59 -12.84
C TYR A 53 -5.63 -10.35 -13.77
N ALA A 54 -5.21 -10.69 -14.99
CA ALA A 54 -6.01 -11.51 -15.88
C ALA A 54 -6.32 -12.87 -15.22
N LEU A 55 -7.58 -13.30 -15.34
CA LEU A 55 -8.06 -14.54 -14.78
C LEU A 55 -7.38 -15.74 -15.44
N LYS A 56 -6.71 -16.56 -14.63
CA LYS A 56 -6.00 -17.76 -15.08
C LYS A 56 -6.13 -18.91 -14.07
N ASP A 57 -6.08 -20.13 -14.58
CA ASP A 57 -6.03 -21.35 -13.77
C ASP A 57 -4.60 -21.85 -13.52
N SER A 58 -4.47 -22.95 -12.78
CA SER A 58 -3.18 -23.57 -12.46
C SER A 58 -2.47 -24.21 -13.66
N GLN A 59 -3.16 -24.40 -14.78
CA GLN A 59 -2.57 -24.90 -16.03
C GLN A 59 -2.07 -23.76 -16.92
N GLY A 60 -2.31 -22.50 -16.53
CA GLY A 60 -1.93 -21.32 -17.28
C GLY A 60 -2.93 -20.93 -18.36
N ASN A 61 -4.13 -21.53 -18.39
CA ASN A 61 -5.17 -21.11 -19.32
C ASN A 61 -5.67 -19.71 -18.91
N ILE A 62 -5.72 -18.78 -19.87
CA ILE A 62 -6.17 -17.40 -19.65
C ILE A 62 -7.64 -17.29 -20.07
N TYR A 63 -8.48 -16.69 -19.22
CA TYR A 63 -9.93 -16.59 -19.41
C TYR A 63 -10.42 -15.16 -19.68
N GLU A 64 -9.52 -14.17 -19.65
CA GLU A 64 -9.80 -12.76 -19.92
C GLU A 64 -8.87 -12.27 -21.01
N ALA A 65 -9.43 -11.69 -22.07
CA ALA A 65 -8.65 -11.20 -23.20
C ALA A 65 -8.18 -9.76 -22.99
N SER A 66 -8.95 -8.97 -22.24
CA SER A 66 -8.62 -7.57 -21.98
C SER A 66 -9.02 -7.14 -20.56
N PRO A 67 -8.49 -6.01 -20.07
CA PRO A 67 -8.93 -5.45 -18.79
C PRO A 67 -10.44 -5.18 -18.68
N ASP A 68 -11.14 -5.00 -19.81
CA ASP A 68 -12.59 -4.82 -19.83
C ASP A 68 -13.34 -6.05 -19.30
N ASP A 69 -12.87 -7.26 -19.65
CA ASP A 69 -13.45 -8.52 -19.14
C ASP A 69 -13.33 -8.60 -17.61
N MET A 70 -12.17 -8.20 -17.08
CA MET A 70 -11.94 -8.10 -15.63
C MET A 70 -12.87 -7.07 -14.98
N HIS A 71 -13.06 -5.91 -15.59
CA HIS A 71 -13.99 -4.90 -15.08
C HIS A 71 -15.42 -5.44 -15.03
N ARG A 72 -15.87 -6.16 -16.06
CA ARG A 72 -17.19 -6.82 -16.08
C ARG A 72 -17.31 -7.90 -15.01
N ARG A 73 -16.29 -8.75 -14.83
CA ARG A 73 -16.26 -9.74 -13.74
C ARG A 73 -16.42 -9.08 -12.37
N MET A 74 -15.66 -8.03 -12.10
CA MET A 74 -15.74 -7.34 -10.80
C MET A 74 -17.10 -6.66 -10.59
N ALA A 75 -17.60 -5.96 -11.61
CA ALA A 75 -18.87 -5.25 -11.54
C ALA A 75 -20.04 -6.20 -11.23
N ARG A 76 -20.06 -7.38 -11.87
CA ARG A 76 -21.09 -8.40 -11.65
C ARG A 76 -21.12 -8.89 -10.20
N GLU A 77 -19.95 -9.18 -9.63
CA GLU A 77 -19.86 -9.68 -8.25
C GLU A 77 -20.18 -8.61 -7.21
N ILE A 78 -19.79 -7.35 -7.45
CA ILE A 78 -20.16 -6.24 -6.58
C ILE A 78 -21.69 -6.02 -6.66
N ALA A 79 -22.28 -6.01 -7.86
CA ALA A 79 -23.73 -5.90 -8.03
C ALA A 79 -24.51 -7.05 -7.37
N ARG A 80 -23.94 -8.27 -7.34
CA ARG A 80 -24.49 -9.41 -6.61
C ARG A 80 -24.57 -9.16 -5.10
N ILE A 81 -23.57 -8.50 -4.52
CA ILE A 81 -23.61 -8.09 -3.11
C ILE A 81 -24.60 -6.95 -2.89
N GLU A 82 -24.56 -5.93 -3.75
CA GLU A 82 -25.47 -4.79 -3.71
C GLU A 82 -26.94 -5.22 -3.65
N ALA A 83 -27.32 -6.24 -4.42
CA ALA A 83 -28.67 -6.80 -4.46
C ALA A 83 -29.18 -7.35 -3.10
N ARG A 84 -28.30 -7.54 -2.11
CA ARG A 84 -28.66 -7.93 -0.73
C ARG A 84 -29.17 -6.77 0.11
N TYR A 85 -28.96 -5.53 -0.35
CA TYR A 85 -29.23 -4.31 0.41
C TYR A 85 -30.25 -3.42 -0.30
N PRO A 86 -30.92 -2.51 0.45
CA PRO A 86 -31.79 -1.50 -0.16
C PRO A 86 -31.02 -0.58 -1.11
N GLN A 87 -31.70 -0.16 -2.17
CA GLN A 87 -31.16 0.76 -3.20
C GLN A 87 -29.85 0.23 -3.82
N PRO A 88 -29.87 -0.95 -4.47
CA PRO A 88 -28.67 -1.56 -5.03
C PRO A 88 -28.13 -0.76 -6.21
N MET A 89 -26.81 -0.65 -6.33
CA MET A 89 -26.15 -0.30 -7.59
C MET A 89 -26.24 -1.47 -8.56
N SER A 90 -26.61 -1.18 -9.80
CA SER A 90 -26.61 -2.14 -10.90
C SER A 90 -25.19 -2.48 -11.38
N GLU A 91 -25.04 -3.61 -12.09
CA GLU A 91 -23.76 -3.99 -12.71
C GLU A 91 -23.23 -2.89 -13.64
N ASP A 92 -24.09 -2.23 -14.41
CA ASP A 92 -23.68 -1.17 -15.33
C ASP A 92 -23.23 0.11 -14.61
N GLU A 93 -23.86 0.47 -13.48
CA GLU A 93 -23.40 1.59 -12.64
C GLU A 93 -22.02 1.31 -12.05
N VAL A 94 -21.81 0.12 -11.50
CA VAL A 94 -20.49 -0.27 -10.96
C VAL A 94 -19.45 -0.30 -12.08
N TYR A 95 -19.77 -0.95 -13.21
CA TYR A 95 -18.87 -1.03 -14.36
C TYR A 95 -18.48 0.36 -14.89
N ALA A 96 -19.42 1.29 -14.98
CA ALA A 96 -19.14 2.66 -15.42
C ALA A 96 -18.13 3.40 -14.52
N LEU A 97 -18.08 3.06 -13.23
CA LEU A 97 -17.14 3.65 -12.27
C LEU A 97 -15.73 3.05 -12.39
N ILE A 98 -15.60 1.77 -12.70
CA ILE A 98 -14.30 1.06 -12.70
C ILE A 98 -13.67 0.89 -14.09
N LYS A 99 -14.46 1.00 -15.17
CA LYS A 99 -13.97 0.80 -16.53
C LYS A 99 -12.89 1.80 -16.92
N ASP A 100 -12.02 1.39 -17.84
CA ASP A 100 -10.90 2.21 -18.37
C ASP A 100 -9.89 2.65 -17.30
N PHE A 101 -9.95 2.07 -16.09
CA PHE A 101 -9.25 2.57 -14.90
C PHE A 101 -9.47 4.09 -14.68
N ARG A 102 -10.62 4.59 -15.13
CA ARG A 102 -10.84 6.03 -15.27
C ARG A 102 -11.10 6.68 -13.92
N TYR A 103 -12.02 6.17 -13.13
CA TYR A 103 -12.42 6.82 -11.87
C TYR A 103 -12.00 6.03 -10.65
N LEU A 104 -12.50 4.80 -10.52
CA LEU A 104 -12.27 3.94 -9.36
C LEU A 104 -11.40 2.75 -9.76
N VAL A 105 -10.35 2.51 -8.98
CA VAL A 105 -9.35 1.47 -9.26
C VAL A 105 -9.21 0.59 -8.03
N PRO A 106 -9.94 -0.55 -7.97
CA PRO A 106 -9.68 -1.58 -6.96
C PRO A 106 -8.21 -2.01 -7.04
N GLN A 107 -7.56 -2.30 -5.91
CA GLN A 107 -6.10 -2.53 -5.91
C GLN A 107 -5.72 -3.93 -5.43
N GLY A 108 -4.81 -4.58 -6.15
CA GLY A 108 -4.22 -5.86 -5.72
C GLY A 108 -5.25 -6.98 -5.61
N GLY A 109 -5.49 -7.46 -4.39
CA GLY A 109 -6.40 -8.55 -4.03
C GLY A 109 -7.78 -8.44 -4.68
N PRO A 110 -8.51 -7.30 -4.57
CA PRO A 110 -9.76 -7.07 -5.28
C PRO A 110 -9.71 -7.43 -6.78
N MET A 111 -8.75 -6.89 -7.55
CA MET A 111 -8.68 -7.13 -9.00
C MET A 111 -8.41 -8.59 -9.34
N THR A 112 -7.47 -9.22 -8.62
CA THR A 112 -7.14 -10.64 -8.85
C THR A 112 -8.24 -11.60 -8.36
N GLY A 113 -8.96 -11.26 -7.28
CA GLY A 113 -9.73 -12.21 -6.50
C GLY A 113 -11.26 -12.16 -6.64
N ILE A 114 -11.85 -10.99 -6.95
CA ILE A 114 -13.30 -10.84 -7.06
C ILE A 114 -13.79 -11.65 -8.26
N GLY A 115 -14.71 -12.60 -8.04
CA GLY A 115 -15.20 -13.50 -9.10
C GLY A 115 -14.17 -14.49 -9.64
N ASN A 116 -13.03 -14.67 -8.96
CA ASN A 116 -12.04 -15.67 -9.32
C ASN A 116 -12.32 -16.99 -8.58
N ASP A 117 -12.72 -18.01 -9.33
CA ASP A 117 -13.01 -19.35 -8.79
C ASP A 117 -11.86 -20.35 -8.95
N PHE A 118 -10.81 -19.99 -9.69
CA PHE A 118 -9.65 -20.84 -9.94
C PHE A 118 -8.63 -20.78 -8.81
N GLN A 119 -8.73 -19.79 -7.92
CA GLN A 119 -7.81 -19.59 -6.81
C GLN A 119 -8.56 -19.35 -5.49
N ILE A 120 -8.16 -20.06 -4.44
CA ILE A 120 -8.61 -19.79 -3.07
C ILE A 120 -7.63 -18.81 -2.43
N ALA A 121 -8.00 -17.52 -2.46
CA ALA A 121 -7.22 -16.39 -1.95
C ALA A 121 -8.13 -15.42 -1.18
N SER A 122 -7.53 -14.57 -0.35
CA SER A 122 -8.21 -13.44 0.27
C SER A 122 -8.18 -12.23 -0.68
N LEU A 123 -9.19 -11.37 -0.57
CA LEU A 123 -9.20 -10.06 -1.22
C LEU A 123 -8.36 -9.05 -0.44
N SER A 124 -8.10 -9.27 0.85
CA SER A 124 -7.24 -8.38 1.61
C SER A 124 -5.79 -8.42 1.10
N ASN A 125 -5.23 -7.23 0.91
CA ASN A 125 -3.86 -7.06 0.46
C ASN A 125 -2.85 -7.32 1.57
N CYS A 126 -3.20 -6.90 2.79
CA CYS A 126 -2.30 -6.95 3.94
C CYS A 126 -3.04 -7.21 5.26
N PHE A 127 -2.28 -7.64 6.26
CA PHE A 127 -2.73 -7.98 7.60
C PHE A 127 -1.69 -7.56 8.64
N VAL A 128 -2.12 -7.36 9.88
CA VAL A 128 -1.24 -7.42 11.06
C VAL A 128 -1.65 -8.62 11.89
N ILE A 129 -0.69 -9.39 12.37
CA ILE A 129 -0.94 -10.52 13.27
C ILE A 129 -0.14 -10.36 14.55
N GLY A 130 -0.55 -11.06 15.59
CA GLY A 130 0.02 -10.93 16.91
C GLY A 130 -0.66 -11.88 17.89
N ASN A 131 -0.09 -11.98 19.07
CA ASN A 131 -0.61 -12.81 20.14
C ASN A 131 -1.20 -11.92 21.23
N GLU A 132 -2.28 -12.37 21.86
CA GLU A 132 -2.82 -11.72 23.05
C GLU A 132 -1.95 -12.03 24.28
N GLY A 133 -1.85 -11.09 25.21
CA GLY A 133 -1.13 -11.27 26.47
C GLY A 133 0.39 -11.41 26.35
N ASN A 134 1.01 -12.08 27.32
CA ASN A 134 2.47 -12.25 27.36
C ASN A 134 2.90 -13.44 26.49
N SER A 135 3.26 -13.16 25.24
CA SER A 135 3.67 -14.16 24.25
C SER A 135 5.17 -14.26 24.00
N ASP A 136 6.00 -13.68 24.88
CA ASP A 136 7.47 -13.71 24.78
C ASP A 136 8.04 -15.10 25.06
N SER A 137 7.93 -15.98 24.05
CA SER A 137 8.30 -17.39 24.09
C SER A 137 8.55 -17.93 22.67
N TYR A 138 9.28 -19.05 22.56
CA TYR A 138 9.42 -19.73 21.27
C TYR A 138 8.07 -20.17 20.69
N GLY A 139 7.15 -20.68 21.51
CA GLY A 139 5.82 -21.08 21.03
C GLY A 139 5.05 -19.92 20.39
N GLY A 140 5.08 -18.74 21.01
CA GLY A 140 4.49 -17.52 20.46
C GLY A 140 5.12 -17.10 19.13
N ILE A 141 6.45 -17.11 19.05
CA ILE A 141 7.21 -16.75 17.84
C ILE A 141 6.92 -17.74 16.71
N MET A 142 6.94 -19.05 16.98
CA MET A 142 6.69 -20.09 15.96
C MET A 142 5.25 -20.05 15.45
N LYS A 143 4.27 -19.80 16.34
CA LYS A 143 2.87 -19.62 15.94
C LYS A 143 2.72 -18.43 14.98
N THR A 144 3.30 -17.28 15.32
CA THR A 144 3.24 -16.07 14.47
C THR A 144 3.90 -16.30 13.11
N ASP A 145 5.02 -17.02 13.07
CA ASP A 145 5.72 -17.38 11.83
C ASP A 145 4.87 -18.30 10.93
N GLN A 146 4.21 -19.30 11.54
CA GLN A 146 3.27 -20.17 10.83
C GLN A 146 2.09 -19.36 10.27
N GLU A 147 1.48 -18.48 11.07
CA GLU A 147 0.39 -17.61 10.62
C GLU A 147 0.80 -16.70 9.46
N GLN A 148 2.01 -16.13 9.52
CA GLN A 148 2.57 -15.31 8.44
C GLN A 148 2.61 -16.09 7.12
N VAL A 149 3.17 -17.30 7.13
CA VAL A 149 3.27 -18.16 5.94
C VAL A 149 1.88 -18.48 5.38
N GLN A 150 0.89 -18.75 6.23
CA GLN A 150 -0.47 -19.04 5.79
C GLN A 150 -1.16 -17.84 5.13
N LEU A 151 -0.91 -16.62 5.62
CA LEU A 151 -1.41 -15.40 4.97
C LEU A 151 -0.73 -15.17 3.62
N MET A 152 0.59 -15.36 3.55
CA MET A 152 1.34 -15.21 2.31
C MET A 152 0.91 -16.26 1.27
N LYS A 153 0.58 -17.49 1.66
CA LYS A 153 -0.02 -18.49 0.76
C LYS A 153 -1.29 -17.98 0.08
N ARG A 154 -2.01 -17.05 0.73
CA ARG A 154 -3.25 -16.41 0.24
C ARG A 154 -3.03 -14.99 -0.31
N ARG A 155 -1.79 -14.63 -0.67
CA ARG A 155 -1.38 -13.32 -1.23
C ARG A 155 -1.44 -12.14 -0.25
N GLY A 156 -1.52 -12.40 1.06
CA GLY A 156 -1.48 -11.37 2.10
C GLY A 156 -0.05 -10.92 2.42
N GLY A 157 0.18 -9.61 2.46
CA GLY A 157 1.35 -9.02 3.13
C GLY A 157 1.13 -8.94 4.65
N VAL A 158 2.19 -9.00 5.45
CA VAL A 158 2.07 -9.16 6.90
C VAL A 158 2.89 -8.10 7.65
N GLY A 159 2.35 -7.54 8.73
CA GLY A 159 3.08 -6.69 9.66
C GLY A 159 3.20 -7.30 11.05
N HIS A 160 4.38 -7.15 11.67
CA HIS A 160 4.68 -7.60 13.03
C HIS A 160 5.29 -6.50 13.87
N ASP A 161 4.90 -6.45 15.14
CA ASP A 161 5.66 -5.75 16.18
C ASP A 161 6.49 -6.73 17.02
N LEU A 162 7.80 -6.49 17.07
CA LEU A 162 8.74 -7.33 17.80
C LEU A 162 9.03 -6.83 19.22
N SER A 163 8.42 -5.71 19.63
CA SER A 163 8.71 -5.06 20.92
C SER A 163 8.33 -5.88 22.16
N HIS A 164 7.55 -6.95 21.98
CA HIS A 164 7.17 -7.87 23.03
C HIS A 164 8.30 -8.88 23.36
N ILE A 165 9.24 -9.12 22.45
CA ILE A 165 10.33 -10.08 22.62
C ILE A 165 11.38 -9.51 23.58
N ARG A 166 11.80 -10.29 24.57
CA ARG A 166 12.80 -9.81 25.55
C ARG A 166 14.15 -9.45 24.91
N PRO A 167 14.84 -8.40 25.41
CA PRO A 167 16.11 -7.97 24.84
C PRO A 167 17.22 -9.00 25.02
N LYS A 168 18.24 -8.92 24.17
CA LYS A 168 19.45 -9.74 24.23
C LYS A 168 20.08 -9.73 25.63
N GLY A 169 20.53 -10.90 26.09
CA GLY A 169 21.13 -11.07 27.41
C GLY A 169 20.12 -11.23 28.55
N SER A 170 18.82 -11.04 28.31
CA SER A 170 17.79 -11.28 29.33
C SER A 170 17.82 -12.73 29.83
N PRO A 171 17.71 -12.99 31.15
CA PRO A 171 17.68 -14.35 31.68
C PRO A 171 16.52 -15.19 31.11
N VAL A 172 16.81 -16.45 30.81
CA VAL A 172 15.83 -17.47 30.41
C VAL A 172 16.08 -18.76 31.19
N MET A 173 15.06 -19.62 31.30
CA MET A 173 15.14 -20.89 32.02
C MET A 173 15.40 -22.10 31.10
N ASN A 174 15.79 -21.85 29.85
CA ASN A 174 16.17 -22.92 28.91
C ASN A 174 17.69 -23.13 28.92
N SER A 175 18.18 -24.07 28.11
CA SER A 175 19.60 -24.42 28.03
C SER A 175 20.54 -23.26 27.64
N ALA A 176 20.04 -22.19 27.02
CA ALA A 176 20.85 -21.04 26.63
C ALA A 176 21.12 -20.09 27.81
N LEU A 177 20.35 -20.15 28.90
CA LEU A 177 20.39 -19.30 30.10
C LEU A 177 20.17 -17.79 29.86
N THR A 178 20.42 -17.30 28.64
CA THR A 178 20.18 -15.92 28.18
C THR A 178 19.48 -15.88 26.82
N SER A 179 18.74 -14.79 26.56
CA SER A 179 18.08 -14.52 25.28
C SER A 179 19.07 -14.03 24.22
N THR A 180 18.85 -14.41 22.96
CA THR A 180 19.58 -13.90 21.81
C THR A 180 19.04 -12.55 21.30
N GLY A 181 17.90 -12.09 21.82
CA GLY A 181 17.27 -10.82 21.47
C GLY A 181 16.44 -10.88 20.18
N VAL A 182 16.10 -9.71 19.64
CA VAL A 182 15.14 -9.57 18.54
C VAL A 182 15.70 -9.99 17.17
N VAL A 183 16.96 -9.64 16.88
CA VAL A 183 17.55 -9.74 15.52
C VAL A 183 17.49 -11.15 14.90
N PRO A 184 17.82 -12.25 15.61
CA PRO A 184 17.73 -13.59 15.02
C PRO A 184 16.32 -13.97 14.55
N PHE A 185 15.27 -13.46 15.21
CA PHE A 185 13.90 -13.70 14.80
C PHE A 185 13.50 -12.85 13.58
N MET A 186 14.12 -11.69 13.37
CA MET A 186 13.95 -10.92 12.13
C MET A 186 14.42 -11.71 10.92
N GLU A 187 15.60 -12.37 11.02
CA GLU A 187 16.13 -13.23 9.96
C GLU A 187 15.17 -14.39 9.67
N ARG A 188 14.62 -15.02 10.71
CA ARG A 188 13.62 -16.09 10.57
C ARG A 188 12.40 -15.64 9.77
N PHE A 189 11.70 -14.61 10.23
CA PHE A 189 10.48 -14.13 9.57
C PHE A 189 10.76 -13.68 8.12
N SER A 190 11.91 -13.05 7.89
CA SER A 190 12.38 -12.67 6.56
C SER A 190 12.60 -13.89 5.65
N ASN A 191 13.21 -14.96 6.15
CA ASN A 191 13.47 -16.16 5.36
C ASN A 191 12.16 -16.86 4.99
N SER A 192 11.26 -17.05 5.95
CA SER A 192 9.93 -17.63 5.69
C SER A 192 9.11 -16.79 4.71
N THR A 193 9.30 -15.47 4.67
CA THR A 193 8.68 -14.61 3.64
C THR A 193 9.15 -14.94 2.22
N ARG A 194 10.41 -15.35 2.05
CA ARG A 194 11.00 -15.69 0.75
C ARG A 194 10.66 -17.09 0.27
N GLU A 195 10.32 -17.99 1.19
CA GLU A 195 9.97 -19.38 0.89
C GLU A 195 8.60 -19.51 0.21
N VAL A 196 7.68 -18.58 0.45
CA VAL A 196 6.30 -18.67 -0.06
C VAL A 196 6.16 -18.06 -1.45
N ALA A 197 5.82 -18.90 -2.44
CA ALA A 197 5.54 -18.47 -3.81
C ALA A 197 4.10 -17.92 -3.96
N GLN A 198 3.92 -16.85 -4.75
CA GLN A 198 2.61 -16.22 -5.00
C GLN A 198 2.39 -15.87 -6.49
N ASP A 199 2.77 -16.76 -7.42
CA ASP A 199 2.50 -16.61 -8.87
C ASP A 199 2.88 -15.21 -9.42
N GLY A 200 4.18 -14.92 -9.41
CA GLY A 200 4.72 -13.63 -9.87
C GLY A 200 4.67 -12.49 -8.84
N ARG A 201 4.09 -12.71 -7.65
CA ARG A 201 4.20 -11.80 -6.49
C ARG A 201 5.21 -12.33 -5.47
N ARG A 202 5.95 -11.43 -4.83
CA ARG A 202 6.82 -11.75 -3.68
C ARG A 202 6.05 -11.51 -2.38
N GLY A 203 6.29 -12.34 -1.37
CA GLY A 203 5.85 -12.06 0.00
C GLY A 203 6.33 -10.68 0.46
N ALA A 204 5.51 -9.98 1.25
CA ALA A 204 5.81 -8.66 1.76
C ALA A 204 5.61 -8.65 3.28
N LEU A 205 6.62 -8.17 3.99
CA LEU A 205 6.68 -8.20 5.45
C LEU A 205 7.08 -6.83 5.99
N MET A 206 6.40 -6.33 7.02
CA MET A 206 6.85 -5.23 7.89
C MET A 206 7.28 -5.81 9.23
N LEU A 207 8.49 -5.49 9.67
CA LEU A 207 8.92 -5.68 11.05
C LEU A 207 9.04 -4.31 11.70
N SER A 208 8.41 -4.12 12.85
CA SER A 208 8.52 -2.90 13.63
C SER A 208 9.07 -3.15 15.03
N ILE A 209 9.75 -2.15 15.60
CA ILE A 209 10.15 -2.14 17.00
C ILE A 209 9.91 -0.75 17.60
N SER A 210 9.53 -0.67 18.88
CA SER A 210 9.50 0.59 19.63
C SER A 210 10.89 1.09 19.93
N ILE A 211 11.11 2.40 19.80
CA ILE A 211 12.36 3.06 20.20
C ILE A 211 12.64 2.93 21.71
N LYS A 212 11.60 2.71 22.53
CA LYS A 212 11.71 2.34 23.96
C LYS A 212 12.41 1.00 24.17
N HIS A 213 12.45 0.12 23.18
CA HIS A 213 12.97 -1.22 23.37
C HIS A 213 14.51 -1.22 23.51
N PRO A 214 15.12 -1.91 24.50
CA PRO A 214 16.59 -1.92 24.66
C PRO A 214 17.38 -2.52 23.49
N ASP A 215 16.75 -3.37 22.67
CA ASP A 215 17.32 -3.89 21.41
C ASP A 215 17.02 -3.02 20.17
N ALA A 216 16.35 -1.86 20.30
CA ALA A 216 16.03 -1.00 19.15
C ALA A 216 17.29 -0.61 18.36
N GLU A 217 18.40 -0.38 19.04
CA GLU A 217 19.67 -0.05 18.38
C GLU A 217 20.20 -1.20 17.50
N HIS A 218 20.17 -2.44 18.00
CA HIS A 218 20.55 -3.61 17.20
C HIS A 218 19.60 -3.86 16.03
N PHE A 219 18.31 -3.57 16.23
CA PHE A 219 17.30 -3.63 15.16
C PHE A 219 17.59 -2.62 14.05
N ILE A 220 17.98 -1.39 14.40
CA ILE A 220 18.34 -0.32 13.44
C ILE A 220 19.54 -0.74 12.57
N ASP A 221 20.49 -1.49 13.12
CA ASP A 221 21.66 -1.99 12.39
C ASP A 221 21.39 -3.23 11.53
N ALA A 222 20.28 -3.94 11.77
CA ALA A 222 20.05 -5.28 11.22
C ALA A 222 20.05 -5.34 9.69
N LYS A 223 19.83 -4.21 9.02
CA LYS A 223 19.75 -4.08 7.56
C LYS A 223 20.93 -3.35 6.90
N LEU A 224 21.94 -2.96 7.67
CA LEU A 224 23.21 -2.50 7.08
C LEU A 224 23.93 -3.63 6.33
N ASP A 225 23.78 -4.87 6.82
CA ASP A 225 24.14 -6.06 6.08
C ASP A 225 23.04 -6.40 5.06
N GLY A 226 23.27 -6.02 3.80
CA GLY A 226 22.34 -6.26 2.69
C GLY A 226 22.08 -7.75 2.38
N THR A 227 22.78 -8.68 3.04
CA THR A 227 22.53 -10.13 2.91
C THR A 227 21.52 -10.67 3.92
N LYS A 228 21.19 -9.90 4.97
CA LYS A 228 20.28 -10.29 6.05
C LYS A 228 18.94 -9.55 5.97
N VAL A 229 17.90 -10.17 6.53
CA VAL A 229 16.55 -9.58 6.62
C VAL A 229 16.04 -9.06 5.25
N THR A 230 16.35 -9.81 4.19
CA THR A 230 16.14 -9.37 2.79
C THR A 230 14.72 -9.54 2.28
N GLY A 231 13.83 -10.12 3.09
CA GLY A 231 12.40 -10.36 2.81
C GLY A 231 11.44 -9.43 3.55
N ALA A 232 11.93 -8.53 4.40
CA ALA A 232 11.10 -7.63 5.21
C ALA A 232 11.51 -6.18 5.03
N ASN A 233 10.58 -5.23 5.12
CA ASN A 233 10.84 -3.84 5.45
C ASN A 233 10.99 -3.71 6.97
N VAL A 234 11.78 -2.74 7.44
CA VAL A 234 11.97 -2.53 8.88
C VAL A 234 11.63 -1.09 9.24
N SER A 235 10.90 -0.88 10.32
CA SER A 235 10.58 0.48 10.77
C SER A 235 10.65 0.62 12.28
N VAL A 236 11.08 1.79 12.73
CA VAL A 236 11.12 2.11 14.15
C VAL A 236 9.91 2.95 14.50
N ARG A 237 9.19 2.52 15.54
CA ARG A 237 8.08 3.27 16.15
C ARG A 237 8.68 4.28 17.12
N ILE A 238 8.65 5.54 16.72
CA ILE A 238 9.20 6.68 17.42
C ILE A 238 8.08 7.37 18.20
N ASP A 239 8.27 7.58 19.49
CA ASP A 239 7.39 8.41 20.32
C ASP A 239 7.85 9.88 20.38
N ASP A 240 6.93 10.75 20.80
CA ASP A 240 7.17 12.20 20.88
C ASP A 240 8.26 12.53 21.92
N GLU A 241 8.36 11.74 23.01
CA GLU A 241 9.40 11.88 24.04
C GLU A 241 10.81 11.68 23.47
N PHE A 242 11.01 10.65 22.63
CA PHE A 242 12.28 10.42 21.96
C PHE A 242 12.64 11.56 21.01
N MET A 243 11.69 12.05 20.21
CA MET A 243 11.94 13.16 19.28
C MET A 243 12.33 14.44 20.01
N GLU A 244 11.64 14.76 21.10
CA GLU A 244 11.97 15.89 21.96
C GLU A 244 13.36 15.73 22.61
N ALA A 245 13.69 14.53 23.10
CA ALA A 245 14.99 14.25 23.69
C ALA A 245 16.13 14.35 22.64
N ALA A 246 15.93 13.78 21.46
CA ALA A 246 16.92 13.76 20.38
C ALA A 246 17.21 15.17 19.82
N THR A 247 16.19 16.00 19.66
CA THR A 247 16.32 17.36 19.11
C THR A 247 16.87 18.36 20.13
N HIS A 248 16.70 18.11 21.44
CA HIS A 248 17.20 18.97 22.51
C HIS A 248 18.47 18.44 23.21
N GLY A 249 19.07 17.35 22.72
CA GLY A 249 20.30 16.78 23.29
C GLY A 249 20.13 16.24 24.71
N ARG A 250 18.98 15.63 25.01
CA ARG A 250 18.67 15.01 26.32
C ARG A 250 18.86 13.49 26.26
N THR A 251 18.97 12.88 27.43
CA THR A 251 18.92 11.42 27.56
C THR A 251 17.50 10.90 27.36
N TYR A 252 17.40 9.62 27.01
CA TYR A 252 16.13 8.91 26.85
C TYR A 252 16.21 7.54 27.53
N VAL A 253 15.10 7.07 28.10
CA VAL A 253 15.07 5.79 28.82
C VAL A 253 14.45 4.72 27.94
N GLN A 254 15.26 3.75 27.57
CA GLN A 254 14.78 2.49 27.01
C GLN A 254 14.40 1.53 28.14
N GLN A 255 13.30 0.80 27.95
CA GLN A 255 12.80 -0.15 28.92
C GLN A 255 12.12 -1.37 28.29
N TRP A 256 12.11 -2.49 29.01
CA TRP A 256 11.33 -3.67 28.64
C TRP A 256 10.68 -4.34 29.87
N PRO A 257 9.40 -4.77 29.80
CA PRO A 257 8.43 -4.52 28.72
C PRO A 257 8.16 -3.03 28.50
N ILE A 258 7.94 -2.62 27.24
CA ILE A 258 7.97 -1.22 26.81
C ILE A 258 6.91 -0.33 27.48
N ASP A 259 5.75 -0.90 27.82
CA ASP A 259 4.63 -0.18 28.46
C ASP A 259 4.47 -0.51 29.94
N SER A 260 5.44 -1.22 30.54
CA SER A 260 5.36 -1.59 31.95
C SER A 260 5.71 -0.41 32.86
N PRO A 261 4.91 -0.10 33.89
CA PRO A 261 5.31 0.86 34.93
C PRO A 261 6.46 0.31 35.79
N ASN A 262 6.64 -1.01 35.83
CA ASN A 262 7.72 -1.71 36.53
C ASN A 262 8.48 -2.58 35.52
N PRO A 263 9.29 -1.97 34.65
CA PRO A 263 10.01 -2.74 33.63
C PRO A 263 11.11 -3.57 34.27
N ARG A 264 11.41 -4.69 33.63
CA ARG A 264 12.45 -5.64 34.06
C ARG A 264 13.85 -5.19 33.63
N VAL A 265 13.92 -4.45 32.53
CA VAL A 265 15.17 -3.88 31.99
C VAL A 265 14.95 -2.38 31.81
N LYS A 266 15.94 -1.58 32.21
CA LYS A 266 16.03 -0.14 31.94
C LYS A 266 17.44 0.19 31.48
N LYS A 267 17.56 1.08 30.50
CA LYS A 267 18.82 1.58 29.94
C LYS A 267 18.65 3.05 29.57
N GLU A 268 19.49 3.93 30.09
CA GLU A 268 19.59 5.30 29.59
C GLU A 268 20.45 5.34 28.33
N VAL A 269 20.01 6.11 27.34
CA VAL A 269 20.72 6.30 26.07
C VAL A 269 20.81 7.79 25.72
N ASP A 270 21.83 8.17 24.96
CA ASP A 270 21.90 9.46 24.28
C ASP A 270 20.94 9.44 23.08
N ALA A 271 19.83 10.18 23.19
CA ALA A 271 18.81 10.21 22.16
C ALA A 271 19.31 10.84 20.86
N ALA A 272 20.17 11.86 20.94
CA ALA A 272 20.73 12.53 19.77
C ALA A 272 21.69 11.62 19.01
N ALA A 273 22.50 10.82 19.73
CA ALA A 273 23.37 9.82 19.11
C ALA A 273 22.56 8.71 18.41
N LEU A 274 21.51 8.20 19.06
CA LEU A 274 20.64 7.17 18.48
C LEU A 274 19.86 7.71 17.26
N TRP A 275 19.42 8.97 17.30
CA TRP A 275 18.76 9.62 16.19
C TRP A 275 19.67 9.79 14.97
N LYS A 276 20.90 10.26 15.18
CA LYS A 276 21.91 10.34 14.11
C LYS A 276 22.17 8.98 13.46
N LYS A 277 22.19 7.92 14.26
CA LYS A 277 22.34 6.55 13.77
C LYS A 277 21.16 6.11 12.89
N ILE A 278 19.93 6.43 13.26
CA ILE A 278 18.73 6.16 12.44
C ILE A 278 18.84 6.90 11.09
N ILE A 279 19.21 8.18 11.11
CA ILE A 279 19.38 8.99 9.91
C ILE A 279 20.47 8.41 9.00
N HIS A 280 21.64 8.11 9.56
CA HIS A 280 22.76 7.55 8.82
C HIS A 280 22.40 6.22 8.15
N ASN A 281 21.78 5.29 8.90
CA ASN A 281 21.40 4.00 8.35
C ASN A 281 20.35 4.13 7.24
N ALA A 282 19.37 5.03 7.39
CA ALA A 282 18.38 5.29 6.35
C ALA A 282 19.00 5.94 5.11
N TRP A 283 19.93 6.88 5.28
CA TRP A 283 20.68 7.48 4.18
C TRP A 283 21.57 6.46 3.45
N GLN A 284 22.18 5.54 4.19
CA GLN A 284 23.08 4.52 3.66
C GLN A 284 22.31 3.36 2.99
N SER A 285 21.15 2.98 3.50
CA SER A 285 20.50 1.71 3.16
C SER A 285 19.00 1.79 2.87
N ALA A 286 18.40 2.98 2.85
CA ALA A 286 16.95 3.24 2.76
C ALA A 286 16.10 2.66 3.91
N GLU A 287 16.73 2.26 5.02
CA GLU A 287 16.08 1.69 6.20
C GLU A 287 16.83 2.07 7.49
N PRO A 288 16.18 2.08 8.65
CA PRO A 288 14.75 1.81 8.85
C PRO A 288 13.87 2.97 8.40
N GLY A 289 12.62 2.65 8.04
CA GLY A 289 11.54 3.63 7.99
C GLY A 289 11.19 4.14 9.39
N ILE A 290 10.46 5.24 9.46
CA ILE A 290 10.00 5.85 10.72
C ILE A 290 8.48 5.81 10.77
N LEU A 291 7.96 5.40 11.92
CA LEU A 291 6.54 5.49 12.29
C LEU A 291 6.41 6.41 13.50
N PHE A 292 5.77 7.56 13.34
CA PHE A 292 5.51 8.49 14.45
C PHE A 292 4.34 7.97 15.27
N TRP A 293 4.67 7.12 16.25
CA TRP A 293 3.72 6.22 16.89
C TRP A 293 2.68 6.96 17.72
N ASP A 294 3.10 7.99 18.46
CA ASP A 294 2.16 8.81 19.24
C ASP A 294 1.17 9.56 18.33
N THR A 295 1.62 10.01 17.15
CA THR A 295 0.73 10.60 16.14
C THR A 295 -0.23 9.56 15.55
N ILE A 296 0.25 8.34 15.25
CA ILE A 296 -0.59 7.23 14.80
C ILE A 296 -1.70 6.95 15.80
N ILE A 297 -1.35 6.70 17.07
CA ILE A 297 -2.31 6.32 18.11
C ILE A 297 -3.28 7.46 18.42
N ARG A 298 -2.78 8.69 18.56
CA ARG A 298 -3.60 9.87 18.87
C ARG A 298 -4.65 10.15 17.80
N GLU A 299 -4.33 9.93 16.54
CA GLU A 299 -5.22 10.19 15.40
C GLU A 299 -6.08 8.97 15.00
N SER A 300 -5.80 7.79 15.54
CA SER A 300 -6.46 6.55 15.17
C SER A 300 -7.87 6.48 15.74
N VAL A 301 -8.87 6.40 14.86
CA VAL A 301 -10.26 6.17 15.24
C VAL A 301 -10.49 4.76 15.82
N PRO A 302 -9.92 3.67 15.25
CA PRO A 302 -10.03 2.33 15.82
C PRO A 302 -9.51 2.19 17.25
N ASP A 303 -8.46 2.92 17.63
CA ASP A 303 -7.89 2.84 18.99
C ASP A 303 -8.85 3.35 20.08
N CYS A 304 -9.92 4.07 19.72
CA CYS A 304 -11.05 4.35 20.62
C CYS A 304 -11.78 3.08 21.10
N TYR A 305 -11.57 1.95 20.41
CA TYR A 305 -12.14 0.64 20.70
C TYR A 305 -11.06 -0.36 21.16
N ALA A 306 -9.99 0.12 21.78
CA ALA A 306 -8.92 -0.72 22.33
C ALA A 306 -9.45 -1.81 23.30
N ASP A 307 -10.50 -1.51 24.06
CA ASP A 307 -11.18 -2.44 24.96
C ASP A 307 -11.93 -3.58 24.23
N GLU A 308 -12.25 -3.39 22.95
CA GLU A 308 -12.79 -4.41 22.03
C GLU A 308 -11.68 -5.12 21.22
N GLY A 309 -10.41 -4.86 21.58
CA GLY A 309 -9.22 -5.42 20.95
C GLY A 309 -8.85 -4.77 19.62
N PHE A 310 -9.19 -3.50 19.41
CA PHE A 310 -8.77 -2.73 18.23
C PHE A 310 -7.51 -1.87 18.45
N THR A 311 -6.74 -2.18 19.50
CA THR A 311 -5.44 -1.55 19.77
C THR A 311 -4.49 -1.78 18.61
N THR A 312 -4.00 -0.69 18.03
CA THR A 312 -2.99 -0.73 16.96
C THR A 312 -1.67 -1.27 17.50
N THR A 313 -1.11 -2.29 16.86
CA THR A 313 0.15 -2.92 17.28
C THR A 313 1.28 -2.72 16.28
N SER A 314 0.98 -2.75 14.99
CA SER A 314 1.95 -2.52 13.92
C SER A 314 1.25 -1.89 12.70
N THR A 315 1.98 -1.78 11.59
CA THR A 315 1.43 -1.41 10.29
C THR A 315 1.57 -2.57 9.32
N ASN A 316 0.82 -2.52 8.23
CA ASN A 316 1.07 -3.38 7.09
C ASN A 316 2.44 -3.10 6.41
N PRO A 317 2.90 -3.94 5.45
CA PRO A 317 4.20 -3.82 4.77
C PRO A 317 4.59 -2.44 4.23
N CYS A 318 3.62 -1.63 3.83
CA CYS A 318 3.86 -0.34 3.19
C CYS A 318 3.60 0.86 4.13
N GLY A 319 3.15 0.63 5.37
CA GLY A 319 3.01 1.67 6.41
C GLY A 319 1.74 2.53 6.33
N GLU A 320 0.90 2.34 5.31
CA GLU A 320 -0.30 3.14 5.07
C GLU A 320 -1.49 2.78 5.96
N ILE A 321 -1.49 1.60 6.58
CA ILE A 321 -2.56 1.16 7.48
C ILE A 321 -1.96 0.59 8.77
N PRO A 322 -2.01 1.38 9.86
CA PRO A 322 -1.87 0.88 11.21
C PRO A 322 -3.05 -0.05 11.56
N LEU A 323 -2.76 -1.23 12.10
CA LEU A 323 -3.76 -2.27 12.36
C LEU A 323 -3.57 -2.90 13.73
N CYS A 324 -4.68 -3.38 14.29
CA CYS A 324 -4.66 -4.33 15.39
C CYS A 324 -4.45 -5.77 14.86
N PRO A 325 -4.10 -6.74 15.71
CA PRO A 325 -3.96 -8.13 15.31
C PRO A 325 -5.24 -8.68 14.65
N TYR A 326 -5.03 -9.45 13.58
CA TYR A 326 -6.04 -10.11 12.74
C TYR A 326 -6.96 -9.17 11.95
N ASP A 327 -6.73 -7.86 12.01
CA ASP A 327 -7.40 -6.91 11.13
C ASP A 327 -6.69 -6.85 9.76
N SER A 328 -7.39 -6.35 8.74
CA SER A 328 -6.96 -6.51 7.36
C SER A 328 -7.28 -5.31 6.47
N CYS A 329 -6.49 -5.18 5.42
CA CYS A 329 -6.48 -4.05 4.50
C CYS A 329 -7.07 -4.44 3.14
N ARG A 330 -8.10 -3.70 2.70
CA ARG A 330 -8.66 -3.76 1.34
C ARG A 330 -8.56 -2.36 0.75
N LEU A 331 -8.18 -2.27 -0.52
CA LEU A 331 -7.77 -1.00 -1.12
C LEU A 331 -8.51 -0.70 -2.43
N LEU A 332 -8.90 0.55 -2.60
CA LEU A 332 -9.41 1.13 -3.84
C LEU A 332 -8.89 2.56 -3.95
N ALA A 333 -8.32 2.93 -5.09
CA ALA A 333 -7.90 4.30 -5.36
C ALA A 333 -8.86 5.03 -6.29
N ILE A 334 -9.03 6.32 -6.03
CA ILE A 334 -9.70 7.26 -6.91
C ILE A 334 -8.64 7.98 -7.77
N ASN A 335 -8.76 7.91 -9.08
CA ASN A 335 -7.83 8.56 -10.01
C ASN A 335 -8.16 10.06 -10.14
N LEU A 336 -7.38 10.90 -9.44
CA LEU A 336 -7.67 12.33 -9.30
C LEU A 336 -7.58 13.10 -10.63
N TYR A 337 -6.68 12.69 -11.53
CA TYR A 337 -6.53 13.31 -12.85
C TYR A 337 -7.85 13.30 -13.65
N SER A 338 -8.67 12.25 -13.49
CA SER A 338 -9.93 12.09 -14.22
C SER A 338 -11.05 13.05 -13.83
N TYR A 339 -10.82 13.86 -12.78
CA TYR A 339 -11.74 14.92 -12.35
C TYR A 339 -11.29 16.31 -12.80
N VAL A 340 -10.17 16.44 -13.51
CA VAL A 340 -9.76 17.70 -14.13
C VAL A 340 -10.45 17.85 -15.49
N ASP A 341 -11.38 18.80 -15.58
CA ASP A 341 -12.01 19.18 -16.84
C ASP A 341 -11.06 20.13 -17.61
N LYS A 342 -10.88 19.90 -18.92
CA LYS A 342 -9.95 20.62 -19.80
C LYS A 342 -8.49 20.69 -19.27
N PRO A 343 -7.86 19.53 -18.99
CA PRO A 343 -6.53 19.49 -18.38
C PRO A 343 -5.49 20.21 -19.24
N PHE A 344 -4.53 20.86 -18.58
CA PHE A 344 -3.40 21.59 -19.19
C PHE A 344 -3.77 22.84 -20.00
N THR A 345 -5.00 23.34 -19.85
CA THR A 345 -5.48 24.59 -20.49
C THR A 345 -5.71 25.67 -19.43
N PRO A 346 -5.80 26.97 -19.81
CA PRO A 346 -6.18 28.03 -18.89
C PRO A 346 -7.56 27.86 -18.26
N GLU A 347 -8.46 27.09 -18.88
CA GLU A 347 -9.80 26.76 -18.36
C GLU A 347 -9.82 25.49 -17.49
N ALA A 348 -8.66 24.93 -17.15
CA ALA A 348 -8.56 23.72 -16.34
C ALA A 348 -9.24 23.92 -14.98
N SER A 349 -10.09 22.99 -14.58
CA SER A 349 -10.78 23.04 -13.29
C SER A 349 -11.08 21.65 -12.76
N PHE A 350 -11.12 21.51 -11.43
CA PHE A 350 -11.44 20.24 -10.79
C PHE A 350 -12.95 20.12 -10.53
N ASN A 351 -13.55 19.04 -11.03
CA ASN A 351 -14.97 18.77 -10.92
C ASN A 351 -15.33 18.16 -9.57
N PHE A 352 -15.50 19.03 -8.56
CA PHE A 352 -15.83 18.61 -7.20
C PHE A 352 -17.19 17.89 -7.10
N THR A 353 -18.18 18.23 -7.94
CA THR A 353 -19.49 17.55 -7.90
C THR A 353 -19.34 16.08 -8.26
N ARG A 354 -18.74 15.78 -9.42
CA ARG A 354 -18.47 14.41 -9.86
C ARG A 354 -17.58 13.66 -8.88
N PHE A 355 -16.56 14.35 -8.34
CA PHE A 355 -15.66 13.76 -7.35
C PHE A 355 -16.41 13.32 -6.09
N LYS A 356 -17.29 14.16 -5.54
CA LYS A 356 -18.08 13.81 -4.36
C LYS A 356 -18.96 12.58 -4.60
N ASP A 357 -19.66 12.54 -5.73
CA ASP A 357 -20.53 11.40 -6.08
C ASP A 357 -19.73 10.10 -6.19
N HIS A 358 -18.58 10.14 -6.86
CA HIS A 358 -17.72 8.96 -7.02
C HIS A 358 -17.01 8.55 -5.72
N VAL A 359 -16.68 9.49 -4.82
CA VAL A 359 -16.17 9.16 -3.48
C VAL A 359 -17.21 8.37 -2.69
N ARG A 360 -18.48 8.80 -2.73
CA ARG A 360 -19.55 8.07 -2.04
C ARG A 360 -19.73 6.67 -2.60
N ALA A 361 -19.72 6.53 -3.93
CA ALA A 361 -19.78 5.24 -4.60
C ALA A 361 -18.55 4.35 -4.29
N ALA A 362 -17.34 4.93 -4.23
CA ALA A 362 -16.12 4.22 -3.87
C ALA A 362 -16.21 3.62 -2.46
N GLN A 363 -16.67 4.39 -1.47
CA GLN A 363 -16.86 3.89 -0.12
C GLN A 363 -17.93 2.79 -0.05
N ARG A 364 -18.98 2.90 -0.86
CA ARG A 364 -20.03 1.89 -0.95
C ARG A 364 -19.52 0.58 -1.54
N ILE A 365 -18.82 0.64 -2.68
CA ILE A 365 -18.14 -0.52 -3.29
C ILE A 365 -17.18 -1.17 -2.29
N MET A 366 -16.44 -0.37 -1.51
CA MET A 366 -15.53 -0.90 -0.50
C MET A 366 -16.25 -1.64 0.64
N ASP A 367 -17.46 -1.24 1.03
CA ASP A 367 -18.29 -2.00 1.97
C ASP A 367 -18.76 -3.33 1.36
N ASP A 368 -19.08 -3.36 0.06
CA ASP A 368 -19.47 -4.61 -0.63
C ASP A 368 -18.29 -5.59 -0.72
N ILE A 369 -17.07 -5.08 -0.94
CA ILE A 369 -15.85 -5.89 -0.98
C ILE A 369 -15.59 -6.57 0.37
N ILE A 370 -16.07 -6.01 1.49
CA ILE A 370 -15.99 -6.69 2.79
C ILE A 370 -16.87 -7.94 2.81
N ASP A 371 -18.06 -7.89 2.25
CA ASP A 371 -18.94 -9.06 2.20
C ASP A 371 -18.38 -10.12 1.24
N LEU A 372 -17.82 -9.71 0.09
CA LEU A 372 -17.08 -10.60 -0.80
C LEU A 372 -15.89 -11.25 -0.12
N GLU A 373 -15.17 -10.52 0.73
CA GLU A 373 -14.11 -11.12 1.52
C GLU A 373 -14.67 -12.17 2.46
N VAL A 374 -15.74 -11.89 3.19
CA VAL A 374 -16.28 -12.85 4.17
C VAL A 374 -16.58 -14.18 3.46
N GLU A 375 -17.12 -14.13 2.24
CA GLU A 375 -17.29 -15.33 1.40
C GLU A 375 -15.96 -16.00 1.03
N LYS A 376 -14.89 -15.25 0.75
CA LYS A 376 -13.55 -15.80 0.50
C LYS A 376 -12.95 -16.43 1.76
N ILE A 377 -13.12 -15.83 2.93
CA ILE A 377 -12.67 -16.40 4.21
C ILE A 377 -13.41 -17.71 4.49
N ASP A 378 -14.72 -17.74 4.24
CA ASP A 378 -15.53 -18.95 4.41
C ASP A 378 -15.04 -20.06 3.47
N ARG A 379 -14.76 -19.75 2.19
CA ARG A 379 -14.13 -20.70 1.25
C ARG A 379 -12.73 -21.16 1.68
N ILE A 380 -11.94 -20.29 2.31
CA ILE A 380 -10.63 -20.66 2.85
C ILE A 380 -10.79 -21.66 3.99
N LEU A 381 -11.70 -21.39 4.93
CA LEU A 381 -12.00 -22.29 6.06
C LEU A 381 -12.51 -23.65 5.57
N GLU A 382 -13.43 -23.67 4.60
CA GLU A 382 -13.92 -24.90 3.96
C GLU A 382 -12.77 -25.67 3.30
N LYS A 383 -11.87 -24.98 2.59
CA LYS A 383 -10.71 -25.61 1.96
C LYS A 383 -9.79 -26.26 2.98
N ILE A 384 -9.50 -25.57 4.08
CA ILE A 384 -8.67 -26.11 5.18
C ILE A 384 -9.37 -27.31 5.82
N GLN A 385 -10.68 -27.24 6.05
CA GLN A 385 -11.41 -28.36 6.61
C GLN A 385 -11.32 -29.62 5.72
N ALA A 386 -11.40 -29.44 4.40
CA ALA A 386 -11.29 -30.51 3.42
C ALA A 386 -9.86 -31.03 3.18
N ASP A 387 -8.84 -30.34 3.69
CA ASP A 387 -7.44 -30.76 3.57
C ASP A 387 -7.19 -32.08 4.35
N PRO A 388 -6.45 -33.04 3.77
CA PRO A 388 -6.28 -34.40 4.32
C PRO A 388 -5.47 -34.46 5.61
N GLU A 389 -4.82 -33.37 6.00
CA GLU A 389 -4.02 -33.25 7.21
C GLU A 389 -4.87 -33.41 8.49
N PRO A 390 -4.30 -33.98 9.57
CA PRO A 390 -4.94 -34.01 10.88
C PRO A 390 -5.27 -32.61 11.44
N ASP A 391 -6.29 -32.53 12.29
CA ASP A 391 -6.77 -31.25 12.85
C ASP A 391 -5.70 -30.50 13.66
N GLU A 392 -4.80 -31.21 14.35
CA GLU A 392 -3.70 -30.59 15.11
C GLU A 392 -2.75 -29.76 14.23
N ILE A 393 -2.56 -30.15 12.96
CA ILE A 393 -1.71 -29.40 12.00
C ILE A 393 -2.45 -28.16 11.50
N LYS A 394 -3.76 -28.28 11.31
CA LYS A 394 -4.63 -27.24 10.73
C LYS A 394 -5.07 -26.20 11.74
N GLU A 395 -5.04 -26.50 13.03
CA GLU A 395 -5.62 -25.68 14.10
C GLU A 395 -5.17 -24.22 14.07
N VAL A 396 -3.88 -23.96 13.84
CA VAL A 396 -3.34 -22.60 13.77
C VAL A 396 -3.91 -21.83 12.58
N GLU A 397 -3.98 -22.44 11.39
CA GLU A 397 -4.55 -21.79 10.20
C GLU A 397 -6.06 -21.55 10.36
N VAL A 398 -6.79 -22.50 10.94
CA VAL A 398 -8.23 -22.35 11.20
C VAL A 398 -8.49 -21.19 12.16
N ARG A 399 -7.78 -21.13 13.29
CA ARG A 399 -7.94 -20.04 14.29
C ARG A 399 -7.57 -18.68 13.71
N LEU A 400 -6.50 -18.61 12.91
CA LEU A 400 -6.09 -17.41 12.20
C LEU A 400 -7.25 -16.84 11.37
N TRP A 401 -7.84 -17.65 10.49
CA TRP A 401 -8.93 -17.19 9.61
C TRP A 401 -10.23 -16.90 10.37
N GLN A 402 -10.52 -17.63 11.45
CA GLN A 402 -11.64 -17.30 12.33
C GLN A 402 -11.47 -15.93 13.02
N ASN A 403 -10.26 -15.63 13.50
CA ASN A 403 -9.95 -14.34 14.11
C ASN A 403 -10.04 -13.20 13.08
N ILE A 404 -9.53 -13.41 11.86
CA ILE A 404 -9.62 -12.45 10.77
C ILE A 404 -11.08 -12.20 10.39
N ARG A 405 -11.88 -13.26 10.28
CA ARG A 405 -13.32 -13.16 10.00
C ARG A 405 -14.03 -12.33 11.08
N LYS A 406 -13.75 -12.61 12.35
CA LYS A 406 -14.31 -11.87 13.49
C LYS A 406 -13.97 -10.39 13.41
N LYS A 407 -12.70 -10.02 13.24
CA LYS A 407 -12.27 -8.62 13.14
C LYS A 407 -12.84 -7.91 11.91
N THR A 408 -12.88 -8.60 10.77
CA THR A 408 -13.48 -8.10 9.53
C THR A 408 -14.96 -7.73 9.74
N LEU A 409 -15.74 -8.59 10.38
CA LEU A 409 -17.16 -8.34 10.66
C LEU A 409 -17.39 -7.25 11.73
N GLN A 410 -16.56 -7.22 12.78
CA GLN A 410 -16.71 -6.25 13.88
C GLN A 410 -16.37 -4.82 13.44
N GLY A 411 -15.25 -4.64 12.72
CA GLY A 411 -14.77 -3.31 12.35
C GLY A 411 -15.25 -2.85 10.97
N ARG A 412 -15.45 -3.77 10.03
CA ARG A 412 -15.77 -3.45 8.62
C ARG A 412 -14.84 -2.38 8.03
N ARG A 413 -13.53 -2.48 8.29
CA ARG A 413 -12.53 -1.50 7.84
C ARG A 413 -12.41 -1.46 6.32
N THR A 414 -12.26 -0.25 5.77
CA THR A 414 -11.99 -0.02 4.34
C THR A 414 -10.73 0.84 4.15
N GLY A 415 -10.21 0.89 2.93
CA GLY A 415 -9.09 1.74 2.55
C GLY A 415 -9.34 2.40 1.19
N VAL A 416 -10.19 3.44 1.19
CA VAL A 416 -10.36 4.33 0.03
C VAL A 416 -9.20 5.31 0.02
N GLY A 417 -8.48 5.37 -1.10
CA GLY A 417 -7.37 6.27 -1.32
C GLY A 417 -7.44 6.96 -2.66
N ILE A 418 -6.31 7.51 -3.08
CA ILE A 418 -6.18 8.18 -4.37
C ILE A 418 -4.98 7.68 -5.15
N THR A 419 -4.95 8.05 -6.43
CA THR A 419 -3.75 8.08 -7.26
C THR A 419 -3.76 9.33 -8.12
N ALA A 420 -2.68 9.59 -8.86
CA ALA A 420 -2.54 10.69 -9.79
C ALA A 420 -2.55 12.10 -9.15
N GLU A 421 -2.11 12.27 -7.90
CA GLU A 421 -2.01 13.60 -7.27
C GLU A 421 -1.10 14.54 -8.06
N GLY A 422 0.11 14.09 -8.39
CA GLY A 422 1.07 14.86 -9.18
C GLY A 422 0.52 15.25 -10.56
N ASP A 423 -0.14 14.33 -11.25
CA ASP A 423 -0.76 14.62 -12.53
C ASP A 423 -2.00 15.51 -12.44
N MET A 424 -2.81 15.37 -11.38
CA MET A 424 -3.93 16.27 -11.13
C MET A 424 -3.43 17.71 -10.95
N LEU A 425 -2.42 17.91 -10.11
CA LEU A 425 -1.84 19.24 -9.87
C LEU A 425 -1.25 19.83 -11.16
N ALA A 426 -0.45 19.04 -11.89
CA ALA A 426 0.11 19.47 -13.16
C ALA A 426 -0.97 19.81 -14.20
N ALA A 427 -2.05 19.01 -14.27
CA ALA A 427 -3.19 19.25 -15.16
C ALA A 427 -3.96 20.53 -14.85
N LEU A 428 -3.92 20.99 -13.60
CA LEU A 428 -4.48 22.27 -13.15
C LEU A 428 -3.51 23.44 -13.31
N GLY A 429 -2.31 23.20 -13.87
CA GLY A 429 -1.26 24.23 -13.97
C GLY A 429 -0.56 24.54 -12.65
N LEU A 430 -0.75 23.71 -11.62
CA LEU A 430 -0.14 23.88 -10.30
C LEU A 430 1.16 23.08 -10.22
N ARG A 431 2.25 23.76 -9.85
CA ARG A 431 3.53 23.07 -9.61
C ARG A 431 3.47 22.32 -8.28
N TYR A 432 3.76 21.03 -8.29
CA TYR A 432 3.78 20.19 -7.08
C TYR A 432 4.70 20.80 -6.00
N GLY A 433 4.22 20.87 -4.76
CA GLY A 433 4.95 21.43 -3.61
C GLY A 433 4.96 22.96 -3.54
N SER A 434 4.30 23.67 -4.45
CA SER A 434 3.96 25.10 -4.24
C SER A 434 2.89 25.25 -3.16
N ASP A 435 2.84 26.41 -2.50
CA ASP A 435 1.84 26.68 -1.46
C ASP A 435 0.41 26.57 -2.02
N GLU A 436 0.17 27.03 -3.26
CA GLU A 436 -1.12 26.91 -3.94
C GLU A 436 -1.49 25.44 -4.20
N SER A 437 -0.52 24.60 -4.60
CA SER A 437 -0.74 23.16 -4.79
C SER A 437 -1.05 22.44 -3.49
N ILE A 438 -0.40 22.84 -2.39
CA ILE A 438 -0.60 22.25 -1.06
C ILE A 438 -2.01 22.58 -0.56
N ASP A 439 -2.42 23.85 -0.66
CA ASP A 439 -3.75 24.29 -0.23
C ASP A 439 -4.86 23.63 -1.09
N PHE A 440 -4.63 23.51 -2.40
CA PHE A 440 -5.56 22.81 -3.28
C PHE A 440 -5.67 21.33 -2.95
N SER A 441 -4.53 20.65 -2.74
CA SER A 441 -4.49 19.25 -2.35
C SER A 441 -5.24 19.01 -1.02
N GLU A 442 -5.00 19.83 0.01
CA GLU A 442 -5.73 19.73 1.27
C GLU A 442 -7.25 19.84 1.06
N LYS A 443 -7.71 20.74 0.18
CA LYS A 443 -9.13 20.86 -0.15
C LYS A 443 -9.71 19.59 -0.79
N VAL A 444 -8.96 18.95 -1.70
CA VAL A 444 -9.37 17.68 -2.33
C VAL A 444 -9.49 16.58 -1.26
N HIS A 445 -8.48 16.42 -0.42
CA HIS A 445 -8.44 15.39 0.62
C HIS A 445 -9.44 15.62 1.76
N LYS A 446 -9.67 16.87 2.14
CA LYS A 446 -10.78 17.24 3.04
C LYS A 446 -12.12 16.83 2.45
N THR A 447 -12.34 17.07 1.16
CA THR A 447 -13.58 16.67 0.47
C THR A 447 -13.71 15.14 0.45
N LEU A 448 -12.64 14.42 0.09
CA LEU A 448 -12.59 12.96 0.13
C LEU A 448 -13.02 12.43 1.50
N ALA A 449 -12.47 12.97 2.58
CA ALA A 449 -12.76 12.50 3.93
C ALA A 449 -14.22 12.70 4.33
N ILE A 450 -14.74 13.91 4.10
CA ILE A 450 -16.13 14.24 4.43
C ILE A 450 -17.11 13.35 3.66
N GLU A 451 -16.90 13.17 2.35
CA GLU A 451 -17.82 12.39 1.52
C GLU A 451 -17.74 10.89 1.78
N ALA A 452 -16.56 10.35 2.09
CA ALA A 452 -16.41 8.95 2.47
C ALA A 452 -17.13 8.66 3.80
N TYR A 453 -16.92 9.50 4.81
CA TYR A 453 -17.64 9.37 6.08
C TYR A 453 -19.14 9.57 5.91
N ARG A 454 -19.58 10.51 5.06
CA ARG A 454 -21.00 10.68 4.75
C ARG A 454 -21.60 9.44 4.12
N SER A 455 -20.94 8.83 3.14
CA SER A 455 -21.39 7.56 2.54
C SER A 455 -21.48 6.44 3.58
N SER A 456 -20.51 6.34 4.50
CA SER A 456 -20.56 5.33 5.57
C SER A 456 -21.71 5.56 6.57
N VAL A 457 -22.09 6.81 6.85
CA VAL A 457 -23.28 7.15 7.65
C VAL A 457 -24.57 6.85 6.88
N GLU A 458 -24.63 7.19 5.60
CA GLU A 458 -25.77 6.87 4.72
C GLU A 458 -25.97 5.35 4.62
N MET A 459 -24.89 4.58 4.46
CA MET A 459 -24.93 3.12 4.50
C MET A 459 -25.35 2.58 5.86
N ALA A 460 -24.96 3.20 6.98
CA ALA A 460 -25.41 2.77 8.29
C ALA A 460 -26.93 2.86 8.46
N LYS A 461 -27.57 3.87 7.86
CA LYS A 461 -29.03 3.98 7.83
C LYS A 461 -29.71 2.86 7.03
N LEU A 462 -29.06 2.39 5.96
CA LEU A 462 -29.61 1.39 5.04
C LEU A 462 -29.25 -0.06 5.43
N ARG A 463 -28.06 -0.26 6.01
CA ARG A 463 -27.43 -1.58 6.25
C ARG A 463 -27.11 -1.85 7.72
N GLY A 464 -27.29 -0.86 8.59
CA GLY A 464 -26.86 -0.86 10.00
C GLY A 464 -25.41 -0.39 10.19
N PRO A 465 -25.05 0.21 11.33
CA PRO A 465 -23.67 0.60 11.62
C PRO A 465 -22.76 -0.63 11.81
N PHE A 466 -21.43 -0.44 11.89
CA PHE A 466 -20.56 -1.55 12.29
C PHE A 466 -20.90 -2.00 13.73
N PRO A 467 -20.82 -3.31 14.03
CA PRO A 467 -21.43 -3.88 15.24
C PRO A 467 -21.04 -3.25 16.58
N ILE A 468 -19.81 -2.77 16.71
CA ILE A 468 -19.27 -2.22 17.97
C ILE A 468 -19.26 -0.69 18.01
N PHE A 469 -19.90 0.00 17.05
CA PHE A 469 -19.92 1.47 17.00
C PHE A 469 -20.43 2.10 18.30
N ASN A 470 -19.71 3.11 18.79
CA ASN A 470 -20.11 3.92 19.93
C ASN A 470 -19.56 5.36 19.81
N ALA A 471 -20.46 6.32 19.61
CA ALA A 471 -20.10 7.73 19.46
C ALA A 471 -19.41 8.33 20.70
N ASP A 472 -19.74 7.86 21.91
CA ASP A 472 -19.13 8.37 23.15
C ASP A 472 -17.65 7.98 23.29
N LYS A 473 -17.26 6.81 22.75
CA LYS A 473 -15.86 6.37 22.72
C LYS A 473 -15.00 7.29 21.85
N GLU A 474 -15.60 7.90 20.84
CA GLU A 474 -14.89 8.70 19.82
C GLU A 474 -14.94 10.21 20.05
N LYS A 475 -15.71 10.70 21.03
CA LYS A 475 -15.95 12.15 21.24
C LYS A 475 -14.68 12.99 21.42
N ASN A 476 -13.59 12.36 21.89
CA ASN A 476 -12.31 13.01 22.12
C ASN A 476 -11.29 12.72 21.01
N ASN A 477 -11.64 11.93 20.00
CA ASN A 477 -10.74 11.62 18.90
C ASN A 477 -10.50 12.88 18.03
N PRO A 478 -9.23 13.30 17.81
CA PRO A 478 -8.91 14.50 17.05
C PRO A 478 -9.40 14.47 15.60
N PHE A 479 -9.30 13.32 14.91
CA PHE A 479 -9.77 13.17 13.54
C PHE A 479 -11.29 13.35 13.44
N ILE A 480 -12.06 12.71 14.33
CA ILE A 480 -13.52 12.85 14.40
C ILE A 480 -13.93 14.30 14.73
N ASN A 481 -13.19 14.96 15.63
CA ASN A 481 -13.44 16.37 15.95
C ASN A 481 -13.14 17.31 14.76
N ARG A 482 -12.11 17.03 13.96
CA ARG A 482 -11.88 17.77 12.70
C ARG A 482 -13.00 17.58 11.70
N LEU A 483 -13.57 16.39 11.57
CA LEU A 483 -14.76 16.15 10.74
C LEU A 483 -15.97 16.93 11.25
N LYS A 484 -16.19 16.95 12.57
CA LYS A 484 -17.26 17.74 13.20
C LYS A 484 -17.13 19.24 12.95
N GLU A 485 -15.93 19.79 13.02
CA GLU A 485 -15.67 21.20 12.71
C GLU A 485 -15.90 21.50 11.22
N ALA A 486 -15.50 20.57 10.34
CA ALA A 486 -15.63 20.73 8.90
C ALA A 486 -17.08 20.57 8.41
N ASP A 487 -17.85 19.67 9.01
CA ASP A 487 -19.26 19.41 8.70
C ASP A 487 -20.02 18.97 9.97
N PRO A 488 -20.61 19.93 10.71
CA PRO A 488 -21.37 19.64 11.92
C PRO A 488 -22.60 18.75 11.69
N GLU A 489 -23.19 18.81 10.49
CA GLU A 489 -24.38 18.04 10.15
C GLU A 489 -24.03 16.57 9.90
N LEU A 490 -22.93 16.30 9.19
CA LEU A 490 -22.38 14.94 9.09
C LEU A 490 -22.13 14.34 10.48
N TYR A 491 -21.52 15.10 11.39
CA TYR A 491 -21.30 14.62 12.76
C TYR A 491 -22.60 14.33 13.50
N ARG A 492 -23.61 15.22 13.39
CA ARG A 492 -24.93 15.00 14.00
C ARG A 492 -25.57 13.71 13.52
N GLU A 493 -25.54 13.48 12.21
CA GLU A 493 -26.08 12.27 11.59
C GLU A 493 -25.28 11.02 11.96
N MET A 494 -23.95 11.12 12.05
CA MET A 494 -23.08 10.02 12.51
C MET A 494 -23.36 9.64 13.96
N VAL A 495 -23.61 10.60 14.86
CA VAL A 495 -24.00 10.30 16.25
C VAL A 495 -25.39 9.67 16.30
N ALA A 496 -26.33 10.16 15.49
CA ALA A 496 -27.71 9.68 15.50
C ALA A 496 -27.88 8.27 14.90
N HIS A 497 -27.12 7.93 13.86
CA HIS A 497 -27.32 6.72 13.07
C HIS A 497 -26.12 5.76 13.09
N GLY A 498 -24.97 6.21 13.58
CA GLY A 498 -23.70 5.54 13.44
C GLY A 498 -23.12 5.62 12.03
N ARG A 499 -22.02 4.90 11.82
CA ARG A 499 -21.41 4.69 10.50
C ARG A 499 -21.16 3.20 10.25
N ARG A 500 -21.03 2.82 8.98
CA ARG A 500 -20.92 1.42 8.54
C ARG A 500 -19.52 0.83 8.74
N ASN A 501 -18.49 1.68 8.82
CA ASN A 501 -17.08 1.25 8.79
C ASN A 501 -16.29 1.94 9.92
N ILE A 502 -15.43 1.20 10.63
CA ILE A 502 -14.66 1.73 11.78
C ILE A 502 -13.66 2.82 11.36
N SER A 503 -13.01 2.63 10.21
CA SER A 503 -12.02 3.50 9.59
C SER A 503 -11.98 3.26 8.08
N LEU A 504 -11.72 4.30 7.28
CA LEU A 504 -12.12 4.36 5.88
C LEU A 504 -11.00 4.69 4.87
N LEU A 505 -10.03 5.53 5.24
CA LEU A 505 -9.20 6.27 4.30
C LEU A 505 -7.72 5.96 4.48
N THR A 506 -7.03 5.72 3.37
CA THR A 506 -5.58 5.47 3.35
C THR A 506 -5.04 5.89 2.01
N ILE A 507 -3.74 6.19 1.92
CA ILE A 507 -3.08 6.39 0.64
C ILE A 507 -2.00 5.31 0.51
N ALA A 508 -2.33 4.26 -0.24
CA ALA A 508 -1.44 3.15 -0.49
C ALA A 508 -0.46 3.45 -1.63
N PRO A 509 0.65 2.71 -1.73
CA PRO A 509 1.47 2.74 -2.93
C PRO A 509 0.65 2.23 -4.11
N THR A 510 0.57 3.03 -5.16
CA THR A 510 -0.14 2.65 -6.39
C THR A 510 0.82 2.24 -7.48
N GLY A 511 2.00 1.67 -7.15
CA GLY A 511 3.06 1.42 -8.13
C GLY A 511 2.65 0.52 -9.31
N THR A 512 1.79 -0.47 -9.10
CA THR A 512 1.26 -1.30 -10.22
C THR A 512 0.01 -0.68 -10.85
N THR A 513 -0.87 -0.06 -10.05
CA THR A 513 -2.12 0.53 -10.53
C THR A 513 -1.89 1.82 -11.32
N SER A 514 -0.88 2.61 -10.97
CA SER A 514 -0.44 3.82 -11.69
C SER A 514 0.03 3.52 -13.12
N LEU A 515 0.62 2.33 -13.36
CA LEU A 515 0.94 1.87 -14.71
C LEU A 515 -0.33 1.62 -15.53
N MET A 516 -1.37 1.05 -14.93
CA MET A 516 -2.64 0.80 -15.61
C MET A 516 -3.46 2.08 -15.80
N THR A 517 -3.43 3.01 -14.85
CA THR A 517 -4.06 4.34 -15.03
C THR A 517 -3.24 5.26 -15.92
N GLN A 518 -1.97 4.93 -16.18
CA GLN A 518 -1.02 5.75 -16.92
C GLN A 518 -0.87 7.14 -16.29
N THR A 519 -0.73 7.18 -14.96
CA THR A 519 -0.62 8.40 -14.14
C THR A 519 0.50 8.31 -13.09
N SER A 520 0.76 9.39 -12.37
CA SER A 520 1.59 9.39 -11.16
C SER A 520 0.97 8.51 -10.07
N SER A 521 1.80 8.06 -9.11
CA SER A 521 1.41 7.05 -8.13
C SER A 521 1.04 7.64 -6.77
N GLY A 522 -0.17 7.38 -6.28
CA GLY A 522 -0.60 7.83 -4.95
C GLY A 522 -0.53 9.35 -4.86
N ILE A 523 0.07 9.86 -3.79
CA ILE A 523 0.40 11.28 -3.66
C ILE A 523 1.74 11.67 -4.30
N GLU A 524 2.50 10.73 -4.86
CA GLU A 524 3.83 11.04 -5.36
C GLU A 524 3.77 11.97 -6.59
N PRO A 525 4.77 12.86 -6.73
CA PRO A 525 5.04 13.51 -8.01
C PRO A 525 5.39 12.47 -9.08
N VAL A 526 5.42 12.89 -10.34
CA VAL A 526 5.93 12.04 -11.43
C VAL A 526 7.41 11.72 -11.15
N PHE A 527 7.80 10.46 -11.33
CA PHE A 527 9.19 10.06 -11.08
C PHE A 527 10.16 10.75 -12.04
N MET A 528 9.90 10.64 -13.35
CA MET A 528 10.60 11.35 -14.42
C MET A 528 9.62 11.70 -15.53
N VAL A 529 9.75 12.89 -16.12
CA VAL A 529 8.91 13.33 -17.25
C VAL A 529 9.31 12.67 -18.55
N ALA A 530 10.63 12.50 -18.75
CA ALA A 530 11.23 11.89 -19.93
C ALA A 530 12.43 11.05 -19.52
N TYR A 531 12.61 9.89 -20.15
CA TYR A 531 13.81 9.07 -19.98
C TYR A 531 14.11 8.25 -21.24
N LYS A 532 15.38 7.89 -21.43
CA LYS A 532 15.81 7.05 -22.56
C LYS A 532 15.74 5.57 -22.17
N ARG A 533 14.99 4.79 -22.93
CA ARG A 533 14.99 3.32 -22.82
C ARG A 533 15.83 2.73 -23.93
N ARG A 534 16.53 1.65 -23.61
CA ARG A 534 17.36 0.89 -24.56
C ARG A 534 16.66 -0.42 -24.88
N ARG A 535 16.53 -0.75 -26.17
CA ARG A 535 16.16 -2.07 -26.65
C ARG A 535 17.39 -2.70 -27.29
N LYS A 536 17.70 -3.94 -26.92
CA LYS A 536 18.76 -4.70 -27.60
C LYS A 536 18.29 -5.02 -29.02
N VAL A 537 19.11 -4.67 -30.00
CA VAL A 537 18.85 -4.96 -31.41
C VAL A 537 19.25 -6.41 -31.66
N ASN A 538 18.28 -7.23 -32.07
CA ASN A 538 18.59 -8.61 -32.45
C ASN A 538 19.05 -8.65 -33.91
N PRO A 539 19.95 -9.57 -34.30
CA PRO A 539 20.40 -9.72 -35.69
C PRO A 539 19.27 -9.97 -36.71
N ASN A 540 18.10 -10.41 -36.24
CA ASN A 540 16.91 -10.67 -37.06
C ASN A 540 15.96 -9.46 -37.17
N ASP A 541 16.19 -8.37 -36.44
CA ASP A 541 15.38 -7.15 -36.55
C ASP A 541 15.79 -6.39 -37.81
N LYS A 542 15.06 -6.62 -38.90
CA LYS A 542 15.39 -6.09 -40.24
C LYS A 542 15.33 -4.56 -40.36
N ASP A 543 14.66 -3.89 -39.42
CA ASP A 543 14.39 -2.45 -39.43
C ASP A 543 14.90 -1.71 -38.17
N ALA A 544 15.75 -2.33 -37.35
CA ALA A 544 16.20 -1.72 -36.10
C ALA A 544 17.33 -0.70 -36.30
N ARG A 545 17.22 0.45 -35.62
CA ARG A 545 18.26 1.49 -35.57
C ARG A 545 19.27 1.15 -34.48
N VAL A 546 20.56 1.24 -34.79
CA VAL A 546 21.63 1.08 -33.79
C VAL A 546 22.12 2.45 -33.37
N ASP A 547 21.78 2.84 -32.14
CA ASP A 547 22.15 4.12 -31.54
C ASP A 547 23.38 4.01 -30.64
N LEU A 548 23.61 2.83 -30.06
CA LEU A 548 24.72 2.58 -29.15
C LEU A 548 25.22 1.14 -29.32
N VAL A 549 26.54 0.97 -29.33
CA VAL A 549 27.19 -0.33 -29.14
C VAL A 549 27.86 -0.30 -27.77
N ASP A 550 27.59 -1.30 -26.92
CA ASP A 550 28.18 -1.35 -25.59
C ASP A 550 29.59 -1.97 -25.58
N GLU A 551 30.20 -2.01 -24.40
CA GLU A 551 31.58 -2.49 -24.17
C GLU A 551 31.78 -3.98 -24.53
N VAL A 552 30.69 -4.76 -24.64
CA VAL A 552 30.74 -6.18 -25.03
C VAL A 552 30.29 -6.41 -26.48
N GLY A 553 30.03 -5.33 -27.23
CA GLY A 553 29.68 -5.36 -28.66
C GLY A 553 28.19 -5.58 -28.94
N ASP A 554 27.32 -5.53 -27.93
CA ASP A 554 25.87 -5.61 -28.15
C ASP A 554 25.35 -4.29 -28.74
N HIS A 555 24.44 -4.41 -29.70
CA HIS A 555 23.84 -3.28 -30.41
C HIS A 555 22.52 -2.90 -29.74
N TRP A 556 22.31 -1.60 -29.53
CA TRP A 556 21.16 -1.06 -28.80
C TRP A 556 20.50 0.06 -29.59
N GLU A 557 19.18 0.03 -29.61
CA GLU A 557 18.29 1.10 -30.08
C GLU A 557 17.84 1.92 -28.87
N GLU A 558 17.99 3.24 -28.91
CA GLU A 558 17.54 4.15 -27.86
C GLU A 558 16.26 4.86 -28.28
N TYR A 559 15.25 4.88 -27.42
CA TYR A 559 14.03 5.66 -27.63
C TYR A 559 13.68 6.47 -26.40
N SER A 560 13.23 7.71 -26.66
CA SER A 560 12.69 8.60 -25.64
C SER A 560 11.32 8.08 -25.21
N VAL A 561 11.13 7.90 -23.90
CA VAL A 561 9.85 7.57 -23.30
C VAL A 561 9.39 8.78 -22.51
N PHE A 562 8.21 9.28 -22.83
CA PHE A 562 7.57 10.37 -22.13
C PHE A 562 6.48 9.88 -21.20
N HIS A 563 6.35 10.57 -20.06
CA HIS A 563 5.21 10.38 -19.18
C HIS A 563 3.91 10.66 -19.93
N HIS A 564 2.93 9.77 -19.78
CA HIS A 564 1.69 9.81 -20.57
C HIS A 564 0.95 11.14 -20.48
N LYS A 565 0.94 11.78 -19.31
CA LYS A 565 0.26 13.07 -19.13
C LYS A 565 1.10 14.26 -19.60
N PHE A 566 2.42 14.10 -19.73
CA PHE A 566 3.23 15.07 -20.44
C PHE A 566 2.91 15.08 -21.94
N ASN A 567 2.65 13.93 -22.56
CA ASN A 567 2.15 13.88 -23.95
C ASN A 567 0.81 14.61 -24.11
N THR A 568 -0.10 14.48 -23.14
CA THR A 568 -1.35 15.26 -23.14
C THR A 568 -1.07 16.76 -23.02
N TRP A 569 -0.12 17.18 -22.16
CA TRP A 569 0.28 18.58 -22.04
C TRP A 569 0.87 19.12 -23.35
N LEU A 570 1.75 18.35 -24.02
CA LEU A 570 2.32 18.71 -25.32
C LEU A 570 1.22 19.00 -26.34
N GLN A 571 0.27 18.07 -26.50
CA GLN A 571 -0.84 18.23 -27.44
C GLN A 571 -1.73 19.43 -27.11
N ALA A 572 -2.05 19.64 -25.82
CA ALA A 572 -2.86 20.77 -25.38
C ALA A 572 -2.18 22.13 -25.65
N ASN A 573 -0.84 22.15 -25.75
CA ASN A 573 -0.04 23.34 -26.00
C ASN A 573 0.49 23.43 -27.44
N GLY A 574 -0.05 22.62 -28.36
CA GLY A 574 0.24 22.70 -29.80
C GLY A 574 1.56 22.03 -30.23
N TYR A 575 2.15 21.20 -29.37
CA TYR A 575 3.33 20.40 -29.70
C TYR A 575 2.92 19.01 -30.19
N ASP A 576 3.62 18.50 -31.20
CA ASP A 576 3.50 17.12 -31.66
C ASP A 576 4.47 16.23 -30.86
N PRO A 577 3.98 15.26 -30.06
CA PRO A 577 4.85 14.36 -29.30
C PRO A 577 5.90 13.65 -30.16
N GLN A 578 5.58 13.25 -31.40
CA GLN A 578 6.53 12.55 -32.28
C GLN A 578 7.70 13.43 -32.71
N GLN A 579 7.48 14.74 -32.84
CA GLN A 579 8.54 15.70 -33.13
C GLN A 579 9.39 15.98 -31.88
N VAL A 580 8.75 16.04 -30.71
CA VAL A 580 9.42 16.25 -29.42
C VAL A 580 10.31 15.06 -29.07
N GLU A 581 9.91 13.83 -29.42
CA GLU A 581 10.74 12.61 -29.25
C GLU A 581 12.09 12.69 -29.95
N GLN A 582 12.19 13.48 -31.02
CA GLN A 582 13.40 13.66 -31.83
C GLN A 582 14.27 14.85 -31.38
N MET A 583 13.81 15.63 -30.39
CA MET A 583 14.59 16.75 -29.84
C MET A 583 15.83 16.23 -29.10
N ASP A 584 16.90 17.03 -29.11
CA ASP A 584 18.02 16.79 -28.22
C ASP A 584 17.67 17.09 -26.76
N ASP A 585 18.54 16.67 -25.84
CA ASP A 585 18.29 16.76 -24.41
C ASP A 585 18.20 18.23 -23.94
N GLU A 586 18.88 19.17 -24.60
CA GLU A 586 18.87 20.60 -24.22
C GLU A 586 17.51 21.24 -24.58
N ALA A 587 17.06 21.08 -25.82
CA ALA A 587 15.76 21.57 -26.28
C ALA A 587 14.59 20.92 -25.53
N LEU A 588 14.68 19.62 -25.24
CA LEU A 588 13.69 18.91 -24.45
C LEU A 588 13.61 19.47 -23.03
N ASN A 589 14.74 19.75 -22.39
CA ASN A 589 14.76 20.32 -21.05
C ASN A 589 14.18 21.75 -21.00
N GLU A 590 14.46 22.59 -22.01
CA GLU A 590 13.81 23.90 -22.14
C GLU A 590 12.29 23.79 -22.31
N LEU A 591 11.82 22.77 -23.02
CA LEU A 591 10.39 22.51 -23.19
C LEU A 591 9.76 22.01 -21.90
N ILE A 592 10.38 21.06 -21.20
CA ILE A 592 9.94 20.59 -19.87
C ILE A 592 9.88 21.77 -18.88
N ALA A 593 10.82 22.70 -18.94
CA ALA A 593 10.85 23.90 -18.10
C ALA A 593 9.61 24.81 -18.25
N LYS A 594 8.91 24.74 -19.39
CA LYS A 594 7.65 25.46 -19.63
C LYS A 594 6.42 24.70 -19.10
N SER A 595 6.58 23.42 -18.78
CA SER A 595 5.48 22.58 -18.29
C SER A 595 5.33 22.67 -16.77
N PRO A 596 4.14 22.36 -16.22
CA PRO A 596 3.92 22.26 -14.78
C PRO A 596 4.75 21.17 -14.08
N TYR A 597 5.45 20.31 -14.83
CA TYR A 597 6.29 19.24 -14.29
C TYR A 597 7.73 19.70 -13.94
N TYR A 598 8.12 20.92 -14.31
CA TYR A 598 9.44 21.46 -13.96
C TYR A 598 9.56 21.71 -12.45
N LYS A 599 10.61 21.17 -11.81
CA LYS A 599 10.78 21.21 -10.34
C LYS A 599 9.63 20.55 -9.58
N ALA A 600 9.01 19.55 -10.20
CA ALA A 600 7.86 18.83 -9.70
C ALA A 600 7.98 17.31 -9.96
N THR A 601 9.21 16.81 -10.12
CA THR A 601 9.51 15.39 -10.22
C THR A 601 10.14 14.88 -8.92
N ALA A 602 10.26 13.56 -8.77
CA ALA A 602 10.91 12.96 -7.61
C ALA A 602 12.33 13.49 -7.36
N ASN A 603 13.07 13.83 -8.42
CA ASN A 603 14.49 14.23 -8.33
C ASN A 603 14.71 15.73 -8.09
N ASP A 604 13.73 16.58 -8.37
CA ASP A 604 13.91 18.04 -8.40
C ASP A 604 12.83 18.84 -7.65
N VAL A 605 11.89 18.14 -6.98
CA VAL A 605 10.93 18.76 -6.06
C VAL A 605 11.63 19.25 -4.79
N ASP A 606 11.09 20.30 -4.18
CA ASP A 606 11.45 20.64 -2.81
C ASP A 606 10.93 19.55 -1.85
N TRP A 607 11.84 18.71 -1.35
CA TRP A 607 11.50 17.57 -0.50
C TRP A 607 10.88 17.98 0.84
N VAL A 608 11.21 19.16 1.38
CA VAL A 608 10.57 19.65 2.61
C VAL A 608 9.12 20.04 2.30
N LYS A 609 8.89 20.76 1.20
CA LYS A 609 7.52 21.08 0.75
C LYS A 609 6.70 19.84 0.40
N LYS A 610 7.32 18.80 -0.15
CA LYS A 610 6.68 17.48 -0.36
C LYS A 610 6.19 16.87 0.96
N VAL A 611 6.99 16.96 2.03
CA VAL A 611 6.62 16.44 3.35
C VAL A 611 5.57 17.32 4.02
N GLU A 612 5.63 18.65 3.85
CA GLU A 612 4.56 19.56 4.29
C GLU A 612 3.22 19.21 3.62
N LEU A 613 3.24 18.96 2.30
CA LEU A 613 2.07 18.48 1.55
C LEU A 613 1.53 17.18 2.16
N GLN A 614 2.39 16.19 2.40
CA GLN A 614 1.99 14.93 3.05
C GLN A 614 1.32 15.20 4.41
N GLY A 615 1.90 16.05 5.26
CA GLY A 615 1.33 16.39 6.57
C GLY A 615 -0.04 17.07 6.47
N ARG A 616 -0.24 17.98 5.50
CA ARG A 616 -1.54 18.63 5.24
C ARG A 616 -2.60 17.63 4.80
N ILE A 617 -2.24 16.68 3.92
CA ILE A 617 -3.13 15.59 3.53
C ILE A 617 -3.42 14.65 4.70
N GLN A 618 -2.41 14.29 5.51
CA GLN A 618 -2.51 13.30 6.59
C GLN A 618 -3.59 13.65 7.62
N LYS A 619 -3.88 14.94 7.83
CA LYS A 619 -4.97 15.43 8.70
C LYS A 619 -6.35 14.87 8.32
N TRP A 620 -6.53 14.54 7.04
CA TRP A 620 -7.77 14.06 6.42
C TRP A 620 -7.71 12.57 6.04
N VAL A 621 -6.70 11.84 6.55
CA VAL A 621 -6.55 10.38 6.38
C VAL A 621 -6.51 9.71 7.76
N ASP A 622 -7.54 8.92 8.07
CA ASP A 622 -7.72 8.27 9.37
C ASP A 622 -6.78 7.06 9.60
N HIS A 623 -6.35 6.38 8.53
CA HIS A 623 -5.23 5.43 8.60
C HIS A 623 -3.86 6.14 8.51
N SER A 624 -3.10 5.95 7.44
CA SER A 624 -1.78 6.56 7.20
C SER A 624 -1.56 6.70 5.68
N ILE A 625 -0.42 7.26 5.29
CA ILE A 625 -0.01 7.49 3.92
C ILE A 625 1.30 6.76 3.69
N SER A 626 1.35 5.89 2.69
CA SER A 626 2.62 5.35 2.20
C SER A 626 3.17 6.26 1.12
N VAL A 627 4.32 6.85 1.42
CA VAL A 627 5.04 7.71 0.50
C VAL A 627 6.53 7.55 0.77
N THR A 628 7.31 7.48 -0.29
CA THR A 628 8.77 7.44 -0.23
C THR A 628 9.31 8.79 -0.67
N VAL A 629 10.13 9.42 0.17
CA VAL A 629 10.88 10.60 -0.21
C VAL A 629 12.11 10.13 -0.98
N ASN A 630 11.95 10.02 -2.30
CA ASN A 630 13.03 9.71 -3.22
C ASN A 630 13.94 10.95 -3.32
N ILE A 631 15.23 10.76 -3.06
CA ILE A 631 16.24 11.82 -3.06
C ILE A 631 17.45 11.40 -3.91
N PRO A 632 18.12 12.34 -4.60
CA PRO A 632 19.34 12.05 -5.37
C PRO A 632 20.48 11.48 -4.53
N GLU A 633 21.38 10.71 -5.15
CA GLU A 633 22.58 10.11 -4.51
C GLU A 633 23.43 11.15 -3.75
N SER A 634 23.51 12.37 -4.29
CA SER A 634 24.29 13.50 -3.75
C SER A 634 23.66 14.17 -2.52
N THR A 635 22.45 13.78 -2.13
CA THR A 635 21.75 14.37 -0.98
C THR A 635 22.45 14.04 0.33
N SER A 636 22.61 15.00 1.22
CA SER A 636 23.32 14.83 2.49
C SER A 636 22.46 14.23 3.61
N GLU A 637 23.10 13.72 4.66
CA GLU A 637 22.40 13.23 5.87
C GLU A 637 21.60 14.34 6.57
N GLU A 638 22.07 15.59 6.54
CA GLU A 638 21.37 16.73 7.13
C GLU A 638 20.02 17.00 6.44
N MET A 639 19.93 16.76 5.13
CA MET A 639 18.65 16.87 4.43
C MET A 639 17.69 15.76 4.86
N VAL A 640 18.18 14.53 5.06
CA VAL A 640 17.37 13.42 5.60
C VAL A 640 16.87 13.75 7.00
N ALA A 641 17.73 14.31 7.86
CA ALA A 641 17.35 14.77 9.19
C ALA A 641 16.23 15.82 9.14
N ARG A 642 16.35 16.82 8.23
CA ARG A 642 15.31 17.83 8.01
C ARG A 642 13.99 17.23 7.52
N ILE A 643 14.03 16.27 6.60
CA ILE A 643 12.84 15.57 6.10
C ILE A 643 12.10 14.89 7.27
N TYR A 644 12.82 14.16 8.11
CA TYR A 644 12.24 13.48 9.27
C TYR A 644 11.68 14.45 10.32
N GLU A 645 12.42 15.51 10.65
CA GLU A 645 11.93 16.52 11.61
C GLU A 645 10.70 17.25 11.07
N THR A 646 10.69 17.61 9.78
CA THR A 646 9.52 18.20 9.11
C THR A 646 8.33 17.26 9.17
N GLY A 647 8.55 15.96 8.95
CA GLY A 647 7.52 14.94 9.06
C GLY A 647 6.84 14.89 10.40
N TRP A 648 7.66 14.81 11.46
CA TRP A 648 7.19 14.81 12.84
C TRP A 648 6.39 16.07 13.15
N ARG A 649 6.95 17.26 12.86
CA ARG A 649 6.30 18.55 13.12
C ARG A 649 5.03 18.77 12.31
N SER A 650 4.95 18.20 11.11
CA SER A 650 3.79 18.33 10.22
C SER A 650 2.65 17.36 10.55
N GLY A 651 2.84 16.47 11.53
CA GLY A 651 1.84 15.46 11.91
C GLY A 651 1.74 14.30 10.92
N CYS A 652 2.81 13.99 10.20
CA CYS A 652 2.88 12.75 9.42
C CYS A 652 2.81 11.55 10.36
N LYS A 653 2.25 10.44 9.88
CA LYS A 653 2.20 9.18 10.65
C LYS A 653 3.40 8.28 10.40
N GLY A 654 4.06 8.41 9.25
CA GLY A 654 5.33 7.76 8.96
C GLY A 654 6.06 8.39 7.79
N ILE A 655 7.36 8.14 7.69
CA ILE A 655 8.21 8.57 6.58
C ILE A 655 9.22 7.47 6.23
N THR A 656 9.40 7.28 4.94
CA THR A 656 10.49 6.49 4.36
C THR A 656 11.29 7.37 3.40
N VAL A 657 12.61 7.30 3.48
CA VAL A 657 13.53 7.95 2.54
C VAL A 657 14.21 6.89 1.70
N TYR A 658 14.30 7.15 0.40
CA TYR A 658 15.10 6.34 -0.52
C TYR A 658 16.08 7.24 -1.24
N ARG A 659 17.37 7.05 -0.98
CA ARG A 659 18.44 7.78 -1.68
C ARG A 659 18.87 6.96 -2.89
N ASP A 660 18.92 7.59 -4.06
CA ASP A 660 19.39 6.91 -5.26
C ASP A 660 20.80 6.34 -5.04
N GLY A 661 21.07 5.14 -5.56
CA GLY A 661 22.31 4.40 -5.33
C GLY A 661 22.46 3.75 -3.94
N SER A 662 21.60 4.02 -2.95
CA SER A 662 21.72 3.42 -1.61
C SER A 662 21.34 1.93 -1.55
N ARG A 663 20.66 1.44 -2.60
CA ARG A 663 20.37 0.02 -2.85
C ARG A 663 20.52 -0.29 -4.33
N SER A 664 20.76 -1.55 -4.66
CA SER A 664 20.64 -2.05 -6.02
C SER A 664 19.17 -1.99 -6.46
N GLY A 665 18.80 -0.90 -7.14
CA GLY A 665 17.45 -0.62 -7.61
C GLY A 665 17.13 -1.21 -8.98
N VAL A 666 15.83 -1.26 -9.30
CA VAL A 666 15.29 -1.64 -10.64
C VAL A 666 15.23 -0.43 -11.59
N LEU A 667 15.09 0.77 -11.03
CA LEU A 667 15.16 2.04 -11.74
C LEU A 667 16.52 2.65 -11.43
N VAL A 668 17.41 2.65 -12.42
CA VAL A 668 18.74 3.26 -12.32
C VAL A 668 18.73 4.47 -13.22
N ALA A 669 18.98 5.66 -12.65
CA ALA A 669 19.22 6.85 -13.46
C ALA A 669 20.45 6.62 -14.34
N LYS A 670 20.40 7.09 -15.58
CA LYS A 670 21.44 6.84 -16.58
C LYS A 670 22.61 7.81 -16.35
N ASP A 671 23.44 7.58 -15.33
CA ASP A 671 24.62 8.41 -15.11
C ASP A 671 25.83 7.94 -15.91
N LYS A 672 26.51 8.91 -16.52
CA LYS A 672 27.85 8.74 -17.12
C LYS A 672 28.81 8.33 -16.01
N LYS A 673 29.25 7.07 -16.01
CA LYS A 673 30.36 6.61 -15.16
C LYS A 673 31.54 7.58 -15.29
N LYS A 674 31.87 8.29 -14.21
CA LYS A 674 33.20 8.90 -14.09
C LYS A 674 34.19 7.78 -13.85
N GLU A 675 35.16 7.65 -14.75
CA GLU A 675 36.34 6.81 -14.58
C GLU A 675 36.98 7.13 -13.23
N LYS A 676 37.07 6.12 -12.36
CA LYS A 676 38.01 6.17 -11.24
C LYS A 676 39.38 5.92 -11.86
N GLU A 677 40.20 6.96 -11.94
CA GLU A 677 41.63 6.80 -12.14
C GLU A 677 42.18 5.95 -11.00
N GLU A 678 42.60 4.73 -11.32
CA GLU A 678 43.48 3.94 -10.47
C GLU A 678 44.84 4.62 -10.45
N THR A 679 45.16 5.34 -9.36
CA THR A 679 46.54 5.67 -9.05
C THR A 679 47.25 4.45 -8.49
N ALA A 680 48.34 4.08 -9.19
CA ALA A 680 49.26 2.97 -8.96
C ALA A 680 49.94 2.96 -7.58
#